data_AF-A0A2K9N754-F1
#
_entry.id   AF-A0A2K9N754-F1
#
_cell.length_a   1.000
_cell.length_b   1.000
_cell.length_c   1.000
_cell.angle_alpha   90.00
_cell.angle_beta   90.00
_cell.angle_gamma   90.00
#
_symmetry.space_group_name_H-M   'P 1'
#
loop_
_entity.id
_entity.type
_entity.pdbx_description
1 polymer ?
#
loop_
_entity_poly.entity_id
_entity_poly.type
_entity_poly.pdbx_seq_one_letter_code
_entity_poly.pdbx_strand_id
1 'polypeptide(L)'
;MAAGEIKTGTIQDDTIMGGNLDDTITGVSGNDSLSGGDGNDSLTGGAGYDTLDGGAGDDRIDLTSAAFGDIDLAYGGAGNDTITSSLGEEQIDGGAGDDVLTAQRGTIVGGTGADTITLSDGIASGGSGRDRFVIGALGNPDQGQEWSVTLTDFAVGALGDSLDLTSILPSLQGYTGGNPFGRFLWLELSGNDTLLRLDRDGAGATYATQTLVTFRNVTLSALNSGHFTGGFKPSTLIVTDSSTVQGSDGDDTLAGGWGYDTITGGAGNDVISDVSGLGNSLSGDDGNDTITSGRGSDTISGGDGNDVIMPGGGNDNVSAGNGNDLIDSSSSPDFNSSVYDGGAGNDTIISGSGFDLLVGGDGNDVLTALNATFQGGLGDDVLTLAGGRATGGGGRDRFVITDYRQSTGSVSELFITDFTPGAGGDTLDLTAILDTLLGYKPGADLARYIWLGQIGANTHILIDEDSGGGQAGRTLAVLANVQASSLVAGNFAGGIVATTRFDQSNLTQTGTDAGETLVGGFGNDTIQGNGGNDFISDATGTNKLSGGSGNDTIRGGGITDVINGDDGNDTLTGGVGATIHGGDGADRISGAMNSEMFGGAGSDTLMGSIGSELLEGGDGSDVLQWYSDPIYALGSGDSFPDTMRGGAGNDIITNAGSGDLVFGDDGNDTLISTYGASSLDGGAGDDVIQASEGSLTGGAGADRFTPNGLPSLFGGLPINTVTITDFDKAADVIDLSKVMPNLWNIEAGTPLGRYFYLVKDGSDTLLMVNADPLAQSPYIKTPPGALIRFSNIDPTALTARNFVQDFDPTSKDFQPVTVMGGAGSDLLIGSLSNDRFVGGGGIDAVRYTGSADLVGRQIFIDSIWQSEGQFHYRVTDTRGNGNGIDDMFGVEIAILGNNAIPLRAPQPNTPYRPYDTTQFDEAAYLALYPDVAAMVKAGQYASGEAHYLAVGRSEFRASPARLDGTLVLFDESFYLAQNPDVAEVSGVGRAFRSSWEHYVQYGAKEGRDPNIFFDTDWYLATNKDVAAAGMDALTHYNTYGWKEGRDPSRWFDTSTYLDDNPNVVAMNMNPLTHYLLYGYVQGRAVTITELG
;
A
#
# COMPACT_ATOMS: atom_id res chain seq x y z
N MET A 1 -26.75 53.89 -42.61
CA MET A 1 -25.73 52.84 -42.57
C MET A 1 -26.52 51.55 -42.55
N ALA A 2 -26.47 50.78 -43.63
CA ALA A 2 -27.12 49.47 -43.64
C ALA A 2 -26.35 48.60 -42.64
N ALA A 3 -27.07 47.96 -41.72
CA ALA A 3 -26.49 46.87 -40.94
C ALA A 3 -26.39 45.64 -41.86
N GLY A 4 -25.40 44.78 -41.65
CA GLY A 4 -25.31 43.52 -42.38
C GLY A 4 -26.49 42.60 -42.08
N GLU A 5 -26.56 41.53 -42.83
CA GLU A 5 -27.63 40.57 -42.88
C GLU A 5 -27.49 39.53 -41.75
N ILE A 6 -28.59 39.25 -41.05
CA ILE A 6 -28.66 38.13 -40.10
C ILE A 6 -29.48 37.03 -40.77
N LYS A 7 -28.85 35.90 -41.07
CA LYS A 7 -29.45 34.76 -41.77
C LYS A 7 -29.35 33.50 -40.92
N THR A 8 -30.43 32.74 -40.89
CA THR A 8 -30.49 31.45 -40.19
C THR A 8 -31.11 30.42 -41.13
N GLY A 9 -30.43 29.29 -41.27
CA GLY A 9 -30.87 28.13 -42.01
C GLY A 9 -32.01 27.37 -41.33
N THR A 10 -32.29 26.22 -41.88
CA THR A 10 -33.30 25.26 -41.47
C THR A 10 -32.61 23.97 -41.01
N ILE A 11 -33.39 22.99 -40.54
CA ILE A 11 -32.84 21.68 -40.13
C ILE A 11 -32.50 20.76 -41.32
N GLN A 12 -32.29 21.31 -42.52
CA GLN A 12 -31.96 20.60 -43.76
C GLN A 12 -30.70 21.23 -44.35
N ASP A 13 -30.03 20.52 -45.27
CA ASP A 13 -28.90 21.05 -46.04
C ASP A 13 -29.27 22.37 -46.74
N ASP A 14 -28.72 23.48 -46.23
CA ASP A 14 -28.96 24.82 -46.72
C ASP A 14 -27.76 25.39 -47.47
N THR A 15 -28.02 26.33 -48.37
CA THR A 15 -26.98 27.13 -49.02
C THR A 15 -27.26 28.59 -48.75
N ILE A 16 -26.43 29.22 -47.94
CA ILE A 16 -26.62 30.59 -47.46
C ILE A 16 -25.40 31.42 -47.86
N MET A 17 -25.63 32.48 -48.61
CA MET A 17 -24.59 33.43 -49.02
C MET A 17 -24.90 34.79 -48.43
N GLY A 18 -23.92 35.45 -47.82
CA GLY A 18 -23.94 36.84 -47.39
C GLY A 18 -23.70 37.81 -48.55
N GLY A 19 -23.32 39.03 -48.20
CA GLY A 19 -23.25 40.20 -49.05
C GLY A 19 -21.88 40.87 -49.04
N ASN A 20 -21.88 42.20 -48.93
CA ASN A 20 -20.66 43.03 -48.95
C ASN A 20 -20.48 43.84 -47.65
N LEU A 21 -21.14 43.41 -46.58
CA LEU A 21 -21.17 44.03 -45.26
C LEU A 21 -21.04 42.93 -44.22
N ASP A 22 -20.67 43.30 -42.99
CA ASP A 22 -20.54 42.39 -41.84
C ASP A 22 -21.83 41.62 -41.51
N ASP A 23 -21.92 40.38 -41.97
CA ASP A 23 -23.08 39.50 -41.89
C ASP A 23 -22.96 38.51 -40.71
N THR A 24 -24.10 37.94 -40.30
CA THR A 24 -24.15 36.84 -39.31
C THR A 24 -24.98 35.70 -39.88
N ILE A 25 -24.36 34.55 -40.10
CA ILE A 25 -24.94 33.40 -40.78
C ILE A 25 -24.88 32.17 -39.88
N THR A 26 -26.02 31.49 -39.68
CA THR A 26 -26.09 30.25 -38.89
C THR A 26 -26.80 29.16 -39.70
N GLY A 27 -26.18 27.99 -39.90
CA GLY A 27 -26.74 26.86 -40.67
C GLY A 27 -27.79 26.05 -39.90
N VAL A 28 -27.53 25.75 -38.63
CA VAL A 28 -28.31 24.96 -37.66
C VAL A 28 -28.13 23.44 -37.70
N SER A 29 -28.76 22.70 -38.59
CA SER A 29 -28.61 21.24 -38.66
C SER A 29 -28.78 20.80 -40.10
N GLY A 30 -27.95 19.88 -40.57
CA GLY A 30 -27.87 19.56 -41.99
C GLY A 30 -26.41 19.69 -42.45
N ASN A 31 -26.15 19.38 -43.71
CA ASN A 31 -24.83 19.64 -44.30
C ASN A 31 -24.91 20.99 -45.02
N ASP A 32 -24.59 22.06 -44.31
CA ASP A 32 -24.81 23.42 -44.77
C ASP A 32 -23.62 23.96 -45.56
N SER A 33 -23.89 24.81 -46.56
CA SER A 33 -22.88 25.57 -47.29
C SER A 33 -23.09 27.06 -47.03
N LEU A 34 -22.22 27.63 -46.22
CA LEU A 34 -22.29 29.02 -45.76
C LEU A 34 -21.15 29.84 -46.37
N SER A 35 -21.45 31.02 -46.90
CA SER A 35 -20.45 31.96 -47.42
C SER A 35 -20.73 33.38 -46.90
N GLY A 36 -19.73 34.05 -46.33
CA GLY A 36 -19.83 35.41 -45.77
C GLY A 36 -19.85 36.48 -46.88
N GLY A 37 -18.82 36.52 -47.71
CA GLY A 37 -18.74 37.46 -48.84
C GLY A 37 -17.66 38.51 -48.62
N ASP A 38 -17.95 39.79 -48.84
CA ASP A 38 -17.05 40.85 -48.35
C ASP A 38 -17.59 41.40 -47.02
N GLY A 39 -16.73 41.77 -46.08
CA GLY A 39 -17.13 42.26 -44.75
C GLY A 39 -16.49 41.41 -43.66
N ASN A 40 -16.64 41.84 -42.41
CA ASN A 40 -16.18 41.03 -41.26
C ASN A 40 -17.35 40.18 -40.77
N ASP A 41 -17.46 38.96 -41.27
CA ASP A 41 -18.62 38.10 -41.13
C ASP A 41 -18.50 37.15 -39.93
N SER A 42 -19.65 36.68 -39.42
CA SER A 42 -19.71 35.65 -38.39
C SER A 42 -20.52 34.45 -38.86
N LEU A 43 -19.86 33.30 -39.01
CA LEU A 43 -20.48 32.08 -39.53
C LEU A 43 -20.49 30.97 -38.46
N THR A 44 -21.61 30.25 -38.36
CA THR A 44 -21.77 29.07 -37.50
C THR A 44 -22.46 27.96 -38.27
N GLY A 45 -21.83 26.80 -38.42
CA GLY A 45 -22.35 25.67 -39.19
C GLY A 45 -23.57 25.08 -38.50
N GLY A 46 -23.35 24.39 -37.38
CA GLY A 46 -24.42 23.71 -36.66
C GLY A 46 -24.02 22.27 -36.43
N ALA A 47 -24.97 21.35 -36.57
CA ALA A 47 -24.71 19.91 -36.54
C ALA A 47 -24.83 19.32 -37.96
N GLY A 48 -23.92 18.42 -38.34
CA GLY A 48 -23.78 17.91 -39.70
C GLY A 48 -22.43 18.28 -40.31
N TYR A 49 -22.18 17.89 -41.56
CA TYR A 49 -20.92 18.18 -42.26
C TYR A 49 -21.04 19.49 -43.03
N ASP A 50 -20.57 20.58 -42.41
CA ASP A 50 -20.74 21.92 -42.94
C ASP A 50 -19.51 22.39 -43.74
N THR A 51 -19.76 23.27 -44.71
CA THR A 51 -18.71 24.01 -45.44
C THR A 51 -18.93 25.50 -45.25
N LEU A 52 -17.97 26.16 -44.60
CA LEU A 52 -18.00 27.58 -44.27
C LEU A 52 -16.86 28.32 -44.98
N ASP A 53 -17.19 29.44 -45.62
CA ASP A 53 -16.24 30.30 -46.33
C ASP A 53 -16.46 31.75 -45.89
N GLY A 54 -15.53 32.33 -45.14
CA GLY A 54 -15.62 33.72 -44.65
C GLY A 54 -15.63 34.71 -45.80
N GLY A 55 -14.60 34.64 -46.65
CA GLY A 55 -14.51 35.44 -47.87
C GLY A 55 -13.45 36.52 -47.73
N ALA A 56 -13.83 37.79 -47.77
CA ALA A 56 -12.89 38.92 -47.68
C ALA A 56 -13.25 39.85 -46.53
N GLY A 57 -12.36 39.98 -45.55
CA GLY A 57 -12.53 40.73 -44.32
C GLY A 57 -11.97 39.93 -43.16
N ASP A 58 -12.05 40.46 -41.94
CA ASP A 58 -11.61 39.73 -40.74
C ASP A 58 -12.80 38.94 -40.20
N ASP A 59 -12.90 37.67 -40.56
CA ASP A 59 -14.06 36.81 -40.33
C ASP A 59 -13.95 35.98 -39.05
N ARG A 60 -15.11 35.60 -38.48
CA ARG A 60 -15.22 34.73 -37.31
C ARG A 60 -16.04 33.50 -37.63
N ILE A 61 -15.37 32.35 -37.68
CA ILE A 61 -15.99 31.05 -37.97
C ILE A 61 -15.99 30.18 -36.71
N ASP A 62 -17.19 29.76 -36.29
CA ASP A 62 -17.41 28.95 -35.10
C ASP A 62 -17.97 27.57 -35.49
N LEU A 63 -17.14 26.54 -35.27
CA LEU A 63 -17.45 25.13 -35.51
C LEU A 63 -17.71 24.37 -34.18
N THR A 64 -17.84 25.08 -33.05
CA THR A 64 -17.99 24.43 -31.74
C THR A 64 -19.36 23.82 -31.48
N SER A 65 -20.36 24.13 -32.32
CA SER A 65 -21.73 23.59 -32.22
C SER A 65 -21.93 22.21 -32.85
N ALA A 66 -20.90 21.65 -33.49
CA ALA A 66 -20.94 20.36 -34.16
C ALA A 66 -21.08 19.19 -33.17
N ALA A 67 -21.77 18.11 -33.58
CA ALA A 67 -21.84 16.90 -32.78
C ALA A 67 -20.52 16.11 -32.91
N PHE A 68 -20.16 15.34 -31.88
CA PHE A 68 -18.96 14.49 -31.92
C PHE A 68 -18.96 13.57 -33.15
N GLY A 69 -18.00 13.77 -34.06
CA GLY A 69 -17.81 12.95 -35.27
C GLY A 69 -18.17 13.64 -36.60
N ASP A 70 -18.68 14.87 -36.57
CA ASP A 70 -18.85 15.70 -37.76
C ASP A 70 -17.46 16.26 -38.19
N ILE A 71 -17.17 16.25 -39.49
CA ILE A 71 -15.94 16.82 -40.07
C ILE A 71 -16.32 18.03 -40.91
N ASP A 72 -16.16 19.21 -40.33
CA ASP A 72 -16.44 20.47 -41.00
C ASP A 72 -15.24 20.99 -41.78
N LEU A 73 -15.56 21.75 -42.82
CA LEU A 73 -14.60 22.43 -43.68
C LEU A 73 -14.76 23.95 -43.53
N ALA A 74 -13.73 24.63 -43.05
CA ALA A 74 -13.74 26.07 -42.88
C ALA A 74 -12.59 26.75 -43.62
N TYR A 75 -12.94 27.81 -44.36
CA TYR A 75 -12.03 28.71 -45.06
C TYR A 75 -12.22 30.11 -44.50
N GLY A 76 -11.16 30.73 -43.97
CA GLY A 76 -11.18 32.14 -43.53
C GLY A 76 -11.28 33.05 -44.74
N GLY A 77 -10.28 32.98 -45.62
CA GLY A 77 -10.28 33.70 -46.88
C GLY A 77 -9.20 34.77 -46.90
N ALA A 78 -9.55 36.04 -47.05
CA ALA A 78 -8.60 37.15 -47.08
C ALA A 78 -8.90 38.16 -45.97
N GLY A 79 -7.96 38.39 -45.08
CA GLY A 79 -8.12 39.18 -43.86
C GLY A 79 -7.60 38.37 -42.68
N ASN A 80 -7.66 38.94 -41.48
CA ASN A 80 -7.17 38.27 -40.28
C ASN A 80 -8.32 37.52 -39.60
N ASP A 81 -8.41 36.22 -39.89
CA ASP A 81 -9.56 35.41 -39.54
C ASP A 81 -9.41 34.71 -38.19
N THR A 82 -10.54 34.44 -37.55
CA THR A 82 -10.59 33.65 -36.32
C THR A 82 -11.49 32.43 -36.51
N ILE A 83 -10.89 31.24 -36.47
CA ILE A 83 -11.60 29.97 -36.65
C ILE A 83 -11.44 29.13 -35.37
N THR A 84 -12.55 28.69 -34.79
CA THR A 84 -12.56 27.87 -33.56
C THR A 84 -13.41 26.62 -33.77
N SER A 85 -12.85 25.44 -33.46
CA SER A 85 -13.57 24.15 -33.49
C SER A 85 -13.55 23.42 -32.15
N SER A 86 -14.31 22.32 -32.06
CA SER A 86 -14.40 21.47 -30.87
C SER A 86 -13.75 20.09 -31.08
N LEU A 87 -14.40 19.00 -30.66
CA LEU A 87 -13.81 17.65 -30.51
C LEU A 87 -13.75 16.83 -31.82
N GLY A 88 -14.02 17.42 -33.00
CA GLY A 88 -13.98 16.76 -34.30
C GLY A 88 -12.59 16.73 -34.96
N GLU A 89 -12.48 16.09 -36.13
CA GLU A 89 -11.25 16.11 -36.96
C GLU A 89 -11.45 17.11 -38.12
N GLU A 90 -11.46 18.40 -37.83
CA GLU A 90 -11.83 19.43 -38.81
C GLU A 90 -10.75 19.69 -39.88
N GLN A 91 -11.19 20.27 -41.01
CA GLN A 91 -10.30 20.80 -42.05
C GLN A 91 -10.42 22.33 -42.06
N ILE A 92 -9.36 23.01 -41.63
CA ILE A 92 -9.34 24.47 -41.48
C ILE A 92 -8.23 25.06 -42.35
N ASP A 93 -8.56 26.10 -43.10
CA ASP A 93 -7.63 26.91 -43.89
C ASP A 93 -7.88 28.39 -43.56
N GLY A 94 -6.90 29.06 -42.95
CA GLY A 94 -6.99 30.48 -42.58
C GLY A 94 -7.02 31.36 -43.82
N GLY A 95 -6.11 31.12 -44.76
CA GLY A 95 -6.05 31.82 -46.02
C GLY A 95 -4.99 32.92 -46.01
N ALA A 96 -5.37 34.18 -46.19
CA ALA A 96 -4.43 35.28 -46.32
C ALA A 96 -4.65 36.35 -45.25
N GLY A 97 -3.79 36.39 -44.25
CA GLY A 97 -3.77 37.36 -43.17
C GLY A 97 -3.01 36.78 -41.99
N ASP A 98 -2.99 37.49 -40.87
CA ASP A 98 -2.45 36.96 -39.62
C ASP A 98 -3.60 36.27 -38.87
N ASP A 99 -3.77 34.97 -39.07
CA ASP A 99 -4.95 34.21 -38.65
C ASP A 99 -4.80 33.58 -37.25
N VAL A 100 -5.94 33.35 -36.59
CA VAL A 100 -6.01 32.64 -35.29
C VAL A 100 -6.88 31.40 -35.43
N LEU A 101 -6.24 30.24 -35.46
CA LEU A 101 -6.87 28.95 -35.74
C LEU A 101 -6.76 28.05 -34.51
N THR A 102 -7.89 27.64 -33.93
CA THR A 102 -7.93 26.79 -32.73
C THR A 102 -8.78 25.56 -32.98
N ALA A 103 -8.17 24.38 -32.92
CA ALA A 103 -8.87 23.10 -32.96
C ALA A 103 -8.27 22.13 -31.94
N GLN A 104 -9.04 21.11 -31.54
CA GLN A 104 -8.46 20.03 -30.75
C GLN A 104 -7.75 19.01 -31.64
N ARG A 105 -8.41 18.59 -32.72
CA ARG A 105 -7.90 17.60 -33.67
C ARG A 105 -8.18 18.05 -35.12
N GLY A 106 -7.37 17.63 -36.09
CA GLY A 106 -7.68 17.89 -37.51
C GLY A 106 -6.49 18.23 -38.40
N THR A 107 -6.79 18.78 -39.57
CA THR A 107 -5.79 19.33 -40.52
C THR A 107 -5.97 20.84 -40.62
N ILE A 108 -4.96 21.60 -40.19
CA ILE A 108 -4.99 23.07 -40.18
C ILE A 108 -3.91 23.63 -41.11
N VAL A 109 -4.28 24.61 -41.92
CA VAL A 109 -3.37 25.41 -42.74
C VAL A 109 -3.56 26.88 -42.35
N GLY A 110 -2.48 27.55 -41.94
CA GLY A 110 -2.46 28.98 -41.67
C GLY A 110 -2.64 29.77 -42.97
N GLY A 111 -1.64 29.70 -43.84
CA GLY A 111 -1.72 30.23 -45.19
C GLY A 111 -0.65 31.28 -45.44
N THR A 112 -1.01 32.53 -45.70
CA THR A 112 -0.03 33.62 -45.84
C THR A 112 -0.23 34.67 -44.75
N GLY A 113 0.82 34.95 -43.98
CA GLY A 113 0.79 35.89 -42.87
C GLY A 113 1.43 35.25 -41.64
N ALA A 114 1.40 35.91 -40.50
CA ALA A 114 1.95 35.37 -39.25
C ALA A 114 0.83 34.73 -38.43
N ASP A 115 0.67 33.42 -38.60
CA ASP A 115 -0.50 32.71 -38.09
C ASP A 115 -0.26 32.16 -36.68
N THR A 116 -1.34 32.07 -35.89
CA THR A 116 -1.35 31.38 -34.59
C THR A 116 -2.25 30.16 -34.67
N ILE A 117 -1.63 28.97 -34.60
CA ILE A 117 -2.32 27.69 -34.73
C ILE A 117 -2.26 26.94 -33.40
N THR A 118 -3.40 26.68 -32.78
CA THR A 118 -3.51 25.86 -31.56
C THR A 118 -4.10 24.51 -31.90
N LEU A 119 -3.35 23.42 -31.65
CA LEU A 119 -3.76 22.05 -31.96
C LEU A 119 -3.26 21.05 -30.91
N SER A 120 -4.08 20.05 -30.56
CA SER A 120 -3.70 18.98 -29.62
C SER A 120 -3.31 17.67 -30.33
N ASP A 121 -3.90 17.39 -31.50
CA ASP A 121 -3.66 16.19 -32.30
C ASP A 121 -3.88 16.45 -33.80
N GLY A 122 -3.08 15.87 -34.69
CA GLY A 122 -3.30 15.99 -36.15
C GLY A 122 -2.17 16.69 -36.90
N ILE A 123 -2.51 17.38 -37.99
CA ILE A 123 -1.53 17.94 -38.95
C ILE A 123 -1.71 19.45 -39.03
N ALA A 124 -0.61 20.20 -38.95
CA ALA A 124 -0.62 21.64 -39.12
C ALA A 124 0.47 22.12 -40.10
N SER A 125 0.13 23.12 -40.90
CA SER A 125 1.04 23.86 -41.78
C SER A 125 0.87 25.35 -41.49
N GLY A 126 1.96 26.07 -41.24
CA GLY A 126 1.92 27.52 -41.03
C GLY A 126 1.77 28.27 -42.35
N GLY A 127 2.40 27.73 -43.40
CA GLY A 127 2.44 28.36 -44.71
C GLY A 127 3.59 29.37 -44.78
N SER A 128 3.31 30.59 -45.24
CA SER A 128 4.34 31.62 -45.39
C SER A 128 4.18 32.71 -44.36
N GLY A 129 5.19 32.90 -43.52
CA GLY A 129 5.24 33.98 -42.56
C GLY A 129 6.10 33.59 -41.38
N ARG A 130 5.74 34.08 -40.19
CA ARG A 130 6.38 33.67 -38.94
C ARG A 130 5.30 33.15 -38.02
N ASP A 131 5.15 31.84 -38.01
CA ASP A 131 3.96 31.22 -37.44
C ASP A 131 4.23 30.77 -36.00
N ARG A 132 3.16 30.72 -35.21
CA ARG A 132 3.16 30.28 -33.82
C ARG A 132 2.28 29.05 -33.69
N PHE A 133 2.88 27.91 -33.44
CA PHE A 133 2.20 26.66 -33.12
C PHE A 133 2.07 26.52 -31.62
N VAL A 134 0.87 26.52 -31.08
CA VAL A 134 0.58 26.28 -29.66
C VAL A 134 0.10 24.84 -29.52
N ILE A 135 0.81 24.04 -28.73
CA ILE A 135 0.34 22.69 -28.43
C ILE A 135 -0.80 22.79 -27.43
N GLY A 136 -1.95 22.18 -27.72
CA GLY A 136 -3.12 22.23 -26.85
C GLY A 136 -3.01 21.32 -25.63
N ALA A 137 -4.04 20.53 -25.38
CA ALA A 137 -4.06 19.57 -24.28
C ALA A 137 -3.26 18.31 -24.62
N LEU A 138 -2.70 17.65 -23.61
CA LEU A 138 -2.06 16.35 -23.78
C LEU A 138 -3.10 15.22 -23.75
N GLY A 139 -2.97 14.26 -24.68
CA GLY A 139 -3.71 13.00 -24.61
C GLY A 139 -3.21 12.14 -23.44
N ASN A 140 -4.04 11.24 -22.92
CA ASN A 140 -3.61 10.24 -21.94
C ASN A 140 -3.29 8.88 -22.59
N PRO A 141 -2.01 8.53 -22.87
CA PRO A 141 -1.59 7.22 -23.39
C PRO A 141 -2.10 6.02 -22.57
N ASP A 142 -2.25 6.13 -21.25
CA ASP A 142 -2.80 5.06 -20.41
C ASP A 142 -4.27 4.76 -20.71
N GLN A 143 -4.98 5.73 -21.27
CA GLN A 143 -6.36 5.61 -21.76
C GLN A 143 -6.39 5.32 -23.28
N GLY A 144 -5.23 4.99 -23.88
CA GLY A 144 -5.06 4.77 -25.32
C GLY A 144 -5.08 6.03 -26.18
N GLN A 145 -4.93 7.21 -25.58
CA GLN A 145 -4.95 8.50 -26.28
C GLN A 145 -3.52 8.97 -26.59
N GLU A 146 -2.98 8.54 -27.73
CA GLU A 146 -1.67 8.96 -28.25
C GLU A 146 -1.78 10.20 -29.14
N TRP A 147 -2.14 11.36 -28.56
CA TRP A 147 -2.24 12.60 -29.33
C TRP A 147 -0.86 13.13 -29.73
N SER A 148 -0.71 13.50 -31.00
CA SER A 148 0.53 14.08 -31.52
C SER A 148 0.27 15.06 -32.65
N VAL A 149 1.07 16.12 -32.73
CA VAL A 149 0.97 17.14 -33.80
C VAL A 149 2.07 16.94 -34.83
N THR A 150 1.73 16.87 -36.11
CA THR A 150 2.68 16.84 -37.22
C THR A 150 2.74 18.18 -37.91
N LEU A 151 3.91 18.83 -37.87
CA LEU A 151 4.17 20.10 -38.55
C LEU A 151 4.83 19.84 -39.90
N THR A 152 4.18 20.26 -40.99
CA THR A 152 4.61 19.89 -42.36
C THR A 152 5.65 20.80 -42.98
N ASP A 153 5.72 22.06 -42.54
CA ASP A 153 6.52 23.12 -43.18
C ASP A 153 7.25 24.06 -42.20
N PHE A 154 7.41 23.64 -40.94
CA PHE A 154 8.01 24.47 -39.87
C PHE A 154 9.31 25.16 -40.31
N ALA A 155 9.25 26.49 -40.47
CA ALA A 155 10.33 27.33 -40.94
C ALA A 155 11.33 27.60 -39.81
N VAL A 156 12.62 27.38 -40.09
CA VAL A 156 13.71 27.56 -39.12
C VAL A 156 14.55 28.82 -39.42
N GLY A 157 15.15 29.41 -38.39
CA GLY A 157 16.06 30.56 -38.48
C GLY A 157 15.60 31.77 -37.66
N ALA A 158 16.30 32.90 -37.79
CA ALA A 158 16.02 34.11 -36.98
C ALA A 158 14.65 34.77 -37.23
N LEU A 159 14.00 34.42 -38.35
CA LEU A 159 12.63 34.81 -38.70
C LEU A 159 11.73 33.58 -38.86
N GLY A 160 12.17 32.42 -38.37
CA GLY A 160 11.41 31.18 -38.44
C GLY A 160 10.32 31.10 -37.38
N ASP A 161 9.53 30.03 -37.49
CA ASP A 161 8.35 29.73 -36.70
C ASP A 161 8.71 29.45 -35.24
N SER A 162 7.69 29.45 -34.39
CA SER A 162 7.83 29.17 -32.97
C SER A 162 6.84 28.11 -32.51
N LEU A 163 7.31 27.22 -31.65
CA LEU A 163 6.51 26.26 -30.93
C LEU A 163 6.30 26.77 -29.49
N ASP A 164 5.05 26.81 -29.06
CA ASP A 164 4.64 27.19 -27.72
C ASP A 164 4.14 25.97 -26.96
N LEU A 165 4.83 25.68 -25.86
CA LEU A 165 4.60 24.54 -24.97
C LEU A 165 4.00 24.96 -23.63
N THR A 166 3.72 26.26 -23.43
CA THR A 166 3.37 26.82 -22.11
C THR A 166 2.10 26.23 -21.51
N SER A 167 1.15 25.82 -22.35
CA SER A 167 -0.09 25.11 -22.02
C SER A 167 0.13 23.73 -21.37
N ILE A 168 1.20 23.03 -21.74
CA ILE A 168 1.45 21.65 -21.29
C ILE A 168 2.37 21.58 -20.08
N LEU A 169 3.19 22.60 -19.81
CA LEU A 169 4.14 22.59 -18.69
C LEU A 169 3.49 22.33 -17.32
N PRO A 170 2.31 22.91 -16.98
CA PRO A 170 1.65 22.65 -15.70
C PRO A 170 1.14 21.21 -15.53
N SER A 171 1.05 20.45 -16.63
CA SER A 171 0.62 19.04 -16.61
C SER A 171 1.77 18.04 -16.43
N LEU A 172 3.02 18.53 -16.37
CA LEU A 172 4.20 17.72 -16.11
C LEU A 172 4.35 17.50 -14.59
N GLN A 173 4.35 16.23 -14.16
CA GLN A 173 4.43 15.90 -12.74
C GLN A 173 5.82 16.22 -12.19
N GLY A 174 5.89 17.06 -11.15
CA GLY A 174 7.16 17.46 -10.54
C GLY A 174 7.96 18.51 -11.31
N TYR A 175 7.38 19.15 -12.34
CA TYR A 175 8.01 20.31 -12.98
C TYR A 175 7.75 21.58 -12.14
N THR A 176 8.80 22.11 -11.52
CA THR A 176 8.76 23.30 -10.65
C THR A 176 9.25 24.57 -11.34
N GLY A 177 9.65 24.49 -12.61
CA GLY A 177 10.18 25.60 -13.42
C GLY A 177 11.50 25.24 -14.12
N GLY A 178 12.05 26.19 -14.89
CA GLY A 178 13.32 26.00 -15.61
C GLY A 178 13.17 25.38 -17.00
N ASN A 179 14.25 24.81 -17.55
CA ASN A 179 14.23 24.21 -18.90
C ASN A 179 13.63 22.80 -18.85
N PRO A 180 12.48 22.52 -19.51
CA PRO A 180 11.87 21.18 -19.48
C PRO A 180 12.62 20.12 -20.31
N PHE A 181 13.52 20.56 -21.19
CA PHE A 181 14.33 19.66 -22.00
C PHE A 181 15.41 18.96 -21.17
N GLY A 182 15.59 17.66 -21.39
CA GLY A 182 16.53 16.79 -20.68
C GLY A 182 15.91 15.93 -19.58
N ARG A 183 14.70 16.27 -19.12
CA ARG A 183 13.92 15.49 -18.14
C ARG A 183 12.54 15.07 -18.67
N PHE A 184 11.74 16.04 -19.09
CA PHE A 184 10.39 15.81 -19.58
C PHE A 184 10.32 15.81 -21.11
N LEU A 185 11.19 16.60 -21.75
CA LEU A 185 11.21 16.74 -23.21
C LEU A 185 12.60 16.43 -23.77
N TRP A 186 12.67 15.81 -24.95
CA TRP A 186 13.91 15.70 -25.71
C TRP A 186 13.62 15.61 -27.20
N LEU A 187 14.61 15.93 -28.01
CA LEU A 187 14.54 15.77 -29.46
C LEU A 187 15.18 14.45 -29.89
N GLU A 188 14.52 13.74 -30.79
CA GLU A 188 15.02 12.51 -31.39
C GLU A 188 14.91 12.58 -32.90
N LEU A 189 15.90 12.05 -33.62
CA LEU A 189 15.83 11.97 -35.07
C LEU A 189 15.13 10.68 -35.50
N SER A 190 14.09 10.81 -36.34
CA SER A 190 13.40 9.67 -36.96
C SER A 190 13.43 9.82 -38.48
N GLY A 191 14.41 9.19 -39.12
CA GLY A 191 14.65 9.36 -40.56
C GLY A 191 15.07 10.79 -40.91
N ASN A 192 14.26 11.49 -41.71
CA ASN A 192 14.46 12.91 -42.07
C ASN A 192 13.70 13.87 -41.15
N ASP A 193 12.86 13.33 -40.25
CA ASP A 193 12.01 14.11 -39.37
C ASP A 193 12.65 14.21 -37.98
N THR A 194 12.34 15.30 -37.27
CA THR A 194 12.70 15.44 -35.85
C THR A 194 11.46 15.25 -35.00
N LEU A 195 11.54 14.38 -34.00
CA LEU A 195 10.48 14.16 -33.02
C LEU A 195 10.79 14.94 -31.75
N LEU A 196 9.81 15.69 -31.24
CA LEU A 196 9.79 16.14 -29.86
C LEU A 196 9.09 15.07 -29.03
N ARG A 197 9.87 14.41 -28.18
CA ARG A 197 9.42 13.37 -27.27
C ARG A 197 9.02 13.98 -25.94
N LEU A 198 8.04 13.35 -25.28
CA LEU A 198 7.52 13.75 -23.99
C LEU A 198 7.45 12.54 -23.06
N ASP A 199 7.89 12.77 -21.82
CA ASP A 199 7.60 11.96 -20.66
C ASP A 199 6.97 12.86 -19.58
N ARG A 200 5.81 12.46 -19.03
CA ARG A 200 4.97 13.35 -18.20
C ARG A 200 5.40 13.42 -16.74
N ASP A 201 5.91 12.32 -16.20
CA ASP A 201 6.54 12.25 -14.87
C ASP A 201 8.07 12.37 -14.94
N GLY A 202 8.59 12.43 -16.15
CA GLY A 202 10.02 12.53 -16.42
C GLY A 202 10.62 11.16 -16.66
N ALA A 203 11.71 11.15 -17.42
CA ALA A 203 12.26 9.91 -17.94
C ALA A 203 12.60 8.85 -16.87
N GLY A 204 12.00 7.67 -17.00
CA GLY A 204 12.32 6.50 -16.18
C GLY A 204 11.29 6.11 -15.12
N ALA A 205 10.15 6.77 -15.07
CA ALA A 205 9.02 6.38 -14.23
C ALA A 205 7.89 5.70 -15.05
N THR A 206 6.78 5.40 -14.38
CA THR A 206 5.78 4.35 -14.74
C THR A 206 5.08 4.57 -16.10
N TYR A 207 5.12 5.78 -16.66
CA TYR A 207 4.40 6.12 -17.89
C TYR A 207 5.23 5.87 -19.16
N ALA A 208 4.52 5.52 -20.25
CA ALA A 208 5.15 5.31 -21.55
C ALA A 208 5.48 6.65 -22.23
N THR A 209 6.72 6.78 -22.72
CA THR A 209 7.16 7.94 -23.52
C THR A 209 6.33 8.11 -24.81
N GLN A 210 5.86 9.32 -25.10
CA GLN A 210 5.05 9.64 -26.28
C GLN A 210 5.73 10.64 -27.22
N THR A 211 5.34 10.64 -28.49
CA THR A 211 5.71 11.73 -29.43
C THR A 211 4.71 12.86 -29.25
N LEU A 212 5.19 14.04 -28.90
CA LEU A 212 4.36 15.23 -28.78
C LEU A 212 4.23 15.97 -30.11
N VAL A 213 5.36 16.21 -30.78
CA VAL A 213 5.41 16.92 -32.07
C VAL A 213 6.34 16.18 -33.04
N THR A 214 5.92 16.08 -34.29
CA THR A 214 6.76 15.63 -35.41
C THR A 214 7.03 16.82 -36.33
N PHE A 215 8.29 17.25 -36.43
CA PHE A 215 8.72 18.25 -37.41
C PHE A 215 9.16 17.57 -38.70
N ARG A 216 8.35 17.68 -39.76
CA ARG A 216 8.65 17.04 -41.05
C ARG A 216 9.81 17.73 -41.75
N ASN A 217 10.80 16.95 -42.20
CA ASN A 217 11.98 17.42 -42.93
C ASN A 217 12.79 18.53 -42.23
N VAL A 218 12.71 18.63 -40.89
CA VAL A 218 13.53 19.53 -40.08
C VAL A 218 14.62 18.72 -39.42
N THR A 219 15.88 19.12 -39.58
CA THR A 219 17.03 18.46 -38.94
C THR A 219 17.20 18.92 -37.49
N LEU A 220 17.65 18.03 -36.59
CA LEU A 220 17.93 18.35 -35.17
C LEU A 220 18.73 19.64 -34.97
N SER A 221 19.80 19.85 -35.76
CA SER A 221 20.69 21.02 -35.65
C SER A 221 20.05 22.35 -36.05
N ALA A 222 18.88 22.32 -36.70
CA ALA A 222 18.17 23.53 -37.11
C ALA A 222 17.34 24.12 -35.97
N LEU A 223 16.93 23.29 -34.99
CA LEU A 223 16.17 23.72 -33.82
C LEU A 223 17.11 24.26 -32.74
N ASN A 224 16.70 25.36 -32.11
CA ASN A 224 17.47 26.07 -31.08
C ASN A 224 16.48 26.83 -30.18
N SER A 225 16.97 27.46 -29.12
CA SER A 225 16.11 28.13 -28.13
C SER A 225 15.21 29.23 -28.68
N GLY A 226 15.52 29.81 -29.84
CA GLY A 226 14.67 30.81 -30.50
C GLY A 226 13.37 30.25 -31.09
N HIS A 227 13.28 28.93 -31.29
CA HIS A 227 12.09 28.26 -31.83
C HIS A 227 11.13 27.76 -30.75
N PHE A 228 11.48 27.88 -29.46
CA PHE A 228 10.63 27.46 -28.34
C PHE A 228 10.26 28.69 -27.50
N THR A 229 8.97 28.93 -27.32
CA THR A 229 8.46 29.98 -26.44
C THR A 229 9.01 29.77 -25.02
N GLY A 230 9.59 30.82 -24.42
CA GLY A 230 10.30 30.73 -23.13
C GLY A 230 11.82 30.60 -23.25
N GLY A 231 12.36 30.44 -24.47
CA GLY A 231 13.81 30.35 -24.68
C GLY A 231 14.42 29.02 -24.25
N PHE A 232 13.61 27.96 -24.15
CA PHE A 232 14.04 26.64 -23.73
C PHE A 232 15.10 26.07 -24.68
N LYS A 233 16.23 25.62 -24.13
CA LYS A 233 17.32 25.04 -24.92
C LYS A 233 17.02 23.56 -25.15
N PRO A 234 16.75 23.11 -26.39
CA PRO A 234 16.46 21.70 -26.64
C PRO A 234 17.69 20.81 -26.40
N SER A 235 17.47 19.59 -25.92
CA SER A 235 18.48 18.52 -25.77
C SER A 235 18.09 17.29 -26.59
N THR A 236 19.07 16.43 -26.92
CA THR A 236 18.85 15.21 -27.73
C THR A 236 18.90 13.91 -26.93
N LEU A 237 19.11 13.99 -25.60
CA LEU A 237 19.28 12.85 -24.71
C LEU A 237 18.67 13.18 -23.34
N ILE A 238 18.04 12.19 -22.72
CA ILE A 238 17.67 12.18 -21.29
C ILE A 238 18.95 11.98 -20.49
N VAL A 239 19.30 12.89 -19.59
CA VAL A 239 20.55 12.81 -18.82
C VAL A 239 20.41 11.74 -17.73
N THR A 240 21.03 10.57 -17.92
CA THR A 240 21.15 9.48 -16.92
C THR A 240 22.60 9.28 -16.44
N ASP A 241 23.50 10.26 -16.61
CA ASP A 241 24.90 10.16 -16.20
C ASP A 241 25.16 10.92 -14.89
N SER A 242 25.94 10.31 -13.98
CA SER A 242 26.58 10.99 -12.85
C SER A 242 27.28 12.27 -13.30
N SER A 243 26.95 13.39 -12.66
CA SER A 243 27.51 14.70 -12.95
C SER A 243 28.42 15.19 -11.83
N THR A 244 29.47 15.93 -12.20
CA THR A 244 30.26 16.72 -11.26
C THR A 244 30.04 18.18 -11.62
N VAL A 245 29.38 18.92 -10.74
CA VAL A 245 29.00 20.33 -10.92
C VAL A 245 29.75 21.15 -9.88
N GLN A 246 30.41 22.22 -10.32
CA GLN A 246 31.12 23.14 -9.44
C GLN A 246 30.70 24.57 -9.78
N GLY A 247 30.20 25.30 -8.78
CA GLY A 247 29.91 26.72 -8.85
C GLY A 247 31.17 27.57 -8.73
N SER A 248 30.96 28.87 -8.63
CA SER A 248 31.96 29.93 -8.60
C SER A 248 32.09 30.50 -7.19
N ASP A 249 32.73 31.66 -7.07
CA ASP A 249 32.82 32.38 -5.78
C ASP A 249 31.65 33.38 -5.58
N GLY A 250 30.53 33.22 -6.28
CA GLY A 250 29.33 34.02 -6.02
C GLY A 250 28.04 33.24 -6.24
N ASP A 251 26.93 33.80 -5.76
CA ASP A 251 25.60 33.16 -5.70
C ASP A 251 25.19 32.43 -7.01
N ASP A 252 25.25 31.11 -6.96
CA ASP A 252 24.99 30.19 -8.07
C ASP A 252 23.66 29.42 -7.88
N THR A 253 23.14 28.90 -8.99
CA THR A 253 21.99 27.96 -8.97
C THR A 253 22.40 26.70 -9.70
N LEU A 254 22.59 25.63 -8.96
CA LEU A 254 23.16 24.37 -9.42
C LEU A 254 22.09 23.26 -9.33
N ALA A 255 22.07 22.38 -10.32
CA ALA A 255 21.16 21.24 -10.34
C ALA A 255 21.86 19.97 -10.85
N GLY A 256 21.58 18.84 -10.19
CA GLY A 256 22.09 17.53 -10.56
C GLY A 256 21.29 16.82 -11.67
N GLY A 257 21.81 15.67 -12.10
CA GLY A 257 21.23 14.81 -13.15
C GLY A 257 20.41 13.66 -12.56
N TRP A 258 20.23 12.57 -13.31
CA TRP A 258 19.60 11.32 -12.81
C TRP A 258 20.67 10.25 -12.49
N GLY A 259 21.76 10.63 -11.81
CA GLY A 259 22.90 9.76 -11.49
C GLY A 259 23.42 9.97 -10.07
N TYR A 260 24.56 9.36 -9.72
CA TYR A 260 25.29 9.74 -8.50
C TYR A 260 25.99 11.08 -8.77
N ASP A 261 25.46 12.16 -8.23
CA ASP A 261 25.95 13.50 -8.50
C ASP A 261 26.94 13.99 -7.43
N THR A 262 27.90 14.82 -7.84
CA THR A 262 28.79 15.57 -6.95
C THR A 262 28.66 17.04 -7.25
N ILE A 263 28.03 17.80 -6.38
CA ILE A 263 27.76 19.23 -6.56
C ILE A 263 28.46 20.03 -5.46
N THR A 264 29.19 21.07 -5.85
CA THR A 264 29.85 22.01 -4.93
C THR A 264 29.47 23.43 -5.31
N GLY A 265 28.90 24.19 -4.37
CA GLY A 265 28.50 25.59 -4.51
C GLY A 265 29.69 26.51 -4.71
N GLY A 266 30.55 26.58 -3.70
CA GLY A 266 31.74 27.43 -3.70
C GLY A 266 31.58 28.55 -2.68
N ALA A 267 31.95 29.78 -3.01
CA ALA A 267 31.64 30.89 -2.12
C ALA A 267 30.40 31.63 -2.62
N GLY A 268 29.59 32.23 -1.73
CA GLY A 268 28.34 32.89 -2.11
C GLY A 268 27.13 32.15 -1.55
N ASN A 269 25.94 32.72 -1.71
CA ASN A 269 24.71 32.07 -1.25
C ASN A 269 24.13 31.25 -2.41
N ASP A 270 24.38 29.95 -2.39
CA ASP A 270 24.09 29.04 -3.50
C ASP A 270 22.76 28.32 -3.31
N VAL A 271 22.13 27.97 -4.44
CA VAL A 271 20.94 27.13 -4.47
C VAL A 271 21.28 25.83 -5.19
N ILE A 272 21.34 24.73 -4.44
CA ILE A 272 21.65 23.39 -4.94
C ILE A 272 20.38 22.54 -4.91
N SER A 273 19.99 21.99 -6.06
CA SER A 273 18.84 21.08 -6.16
C SER A 273 19.21 19.79 -6.88
N ASP A 274 19.12 18.68 -6.16
CA ASP A 274 19.15 17.34 -6.73
C ASP A 274 17.79 16.66 -6.59
N VAL A 275 17.37 15.90 -7.60
CA VAL A 275 16.07 15.19 -7.59
C VAL A 275 16.23 13.72 -7.96
N SER A 276 17.47 13.23 -8.02
CA SER A 276 17.75 11.84 -8.36
C SER A 276 17.21 10.90 -7.27
N GLY A 277 17.09 9.62 -7.61
CA GLY A 277 16.73 8.55 -6.67
C GLY A 277 17.94 7.79 -6.13
N LEU A 278 19.15 8.31 -6.35
CA LEU A 278 20.44 7.68 -6.07
C LEU A 278 21.20 8.50 -5.03
N GLY A 279 22.25 7.94 -4.43
CA GLY A 279 23.02 8.67 -3.42
C GLY A 279 23.95 9.73 -4.02
N ASN A 280 23.91 10.95 -3.51
CA ASN A 280 24.66 12.09 -4.04
C ASN A 280 25.65 12.67 -3.02
N SER A 281 26.55 13.52 -3.49
CA SER A 281 27.46 14.31 -2.65
C SER A 281 27.24 15.79 -2.94
N LEU A 282 26.63 16.53 -2.01
CA LEU A 282 26.28 17.94 -2.17
C LEU A 282 27.03 18.79 -1.12
N SER A 283 27.62 19.92 -1.53
CA SER A 283 28.31 20.86 -0.63
C SER A 283 27.95 22.31 -0.99
N GLY A 284 27.51 23.11 -0.02
CA GLY A 284 27.34 24.56 -0.16
C GLY A 284 28.67 25.31 -0.16
N ASP A 285 29.56 24.96 0.77
CA ASP A 285 30.84 25.61 1.08
C ASP A 285 30.66 26.97 1.83
N ASP A 286 31.19 28.10 1.36
CA ASP A 286 31.17 29.36 2.13
C ASP A 286 29.96 30.23 1.73
N GLY A 287 28.94 30.35 2.58
CA GLY A 287 27.80 31.25 2.36
C GLY A 287 26.55 30.75 3.06
N ASN A 288 25.42 31.44 2.84
CA ASN A 288 24.13 30.97 3.34
C ASN A 288 23.42 30.21 2.22
N ASP A 289 23.59 28.90 2.20
CA ASP A 289 23.19 28.05 1.08
C ASP A 289 21.80 27.45 1.28
N THR A 290 21.17 27.08 0.17
CA THR A 290 19.92 26.32 0.17
C THR A 290 20.12 25.03 -0.62
N ILE A 291 20.09 23.90 0.08
CA ILE A 291 20.33 22.58 -0.50
C ILE A 291 19.05 21.75 -0.40
N THR A 292 18.57 21.23 -1.52
CA THR A 292 17.46 20.26 -1.56
C THR A 292 17.93 19.02 -2.30
N SER A 293 17.88 17.87 -1.63
CA SER A 293 18.26 16.59 -2.24
C SER A 293 17.06 15.73 -2.63
N GLY A 294 17.32 14.72 -3.44
CA GLY A 294 16.33 13.79 -3.97
C GLY A 294 16.08 12.60 -3.04
N ARG A 295 15.60 11.50 -3.61
CA ARG A 295 15.57 10.22 -2.88
C ARG A 295 16.95 9.55 -2.99
N GLY A 296 17.34 8.72 -2.04
CA GLY A 296 18.64 8.05 -2.03
C GLY A 296 19.42 8.34 -0.77
N SER A 297 20.56 7.67 -0.59
CA SER A 297 21.44 7.93 0.55
C SER A 297 22.43 9.02 0.21
N ASP A 298 22.10 10.26 0.55
CA ASP A 298 22.89 11.43 0.21
C ASP A 298 23.94 11.75 1.29
N THR A 299 25.04 12.36 0.87
CA THR A 299 26.02 13.03 1.74
C THR A 299 25.94 14.53 1.47
N ILE A 300 25.54 15.31 2.47
CA ILE A 300 25.27 16.73 2.32
C ILE A 300 26.10 17.53 3.33
N SER A 301 26.76 18.59 2.84
CA SER A 301 27.46 19.57 3.67
C SER A 301 26.89 20.98 3.40
N GLY A 302 26.50 21.72 4.43
CA GLY A 302 26.19 23.15 4.32
C GLY A 302 27.48 23.94 4.11
N GLY A 303 28.29 24.04 5.16
CA GLY A 303 29.62 24.65 5.14
C GLY A 303 29.72 25.79 6.16
N ASP A 304 30.22 26.95 5.74
CA ASP A 304 30.34 28.15 6.58
C ASP A 304 29.21 29.13 6.24
N GLY A 305 28.25 29.37 7.13
CA GLY A 305 27.16 30.33 6.97
C GLY A 305 25.86 29.74 7.50
N ASN A 306 24.75 30.47 7.36
CA ASN A 306 23.46 30.00 7.86
C ASN A 306 22.70 29.29 6.74
N ASP A 307 22.73 27.96 6.76
CA ASP A 307 22.26 27.11 5.67
C ASP A 307 20.85 26.59 5.87
N VAL A 308 20.18 26.28 4.77
CA VAL A 308 18.87 25.60 4.75
C VAL A 308 19.00 24.31 3.96
N ILE A 309 18.89 23.18 4.64
CA ILE A 309 19.06 21.84 4.07
C ILE A 309 17.74 21.08 4.18
N MET A 310 17.23 20.64 3.02
CA MET A 310 16.07 19.78 2.90
C MET A 310 16.54 18.44 2.31
N PRO A 311 17.00 17.50 3.15
CA PRO A 311 17.31 16.17 2.69
C PRO A 311 16.01 15.50 2.25
N GLY A 312 16.03 14.80 1.12
CA GLY A 312 14.86 14.08 0.63
C GLY A 312 14.63 12.79 1.40
N GLY A 313 14.42 11.67 0.70
CA GLY A 313 14.16 10.38 1.36
C GLY A 313 15.29 9.39 1.15
N GLY A 314 15.93 8.92 2.21
CA GLY A 314 16.83 7.77 2.22
C GLY A 314 17.54 7.68 3.56
N ASN A 315 18.65 6.93 3.64
CA ASN A 315 19.57 7.05 4.77
C ASN A 315 20.59 8.15 4.43
N ASP A 316 20.33 9.37 4.88
CA ASP A 316 21.16 10.54 4.58
C ASP A 316 22.20 10.80 5.66
N ASN A 317 23.32 11.41 5.26
CA ASN A 317 24.35 11.92 6.16
C ASN A 317 24.55 13.41 5.91
N VAL A 318 24.02 14.24 6.81
CA VAL A 318 24.00 15.70 6.67
C VAL A 318 24.84 16.34 7.77
N SER A 319 25.73 17.25 7.37
CA SER A 319 26.47 18.14 8.26
C SER A 319 26.18 19.58 7.84
N ALA A 320 25.56 20.40 8.68
CA ALA A 320 25.26 21.78 8.33
C ALA A 320 26.51 22.68 8.43
N GLY A 321 27.30 22.58 9.50
CA GLY A 321 28.64 23.17 9.56
C GLY A 321 28.75 24.32 10.55
N ASN A 322 29.30 25.46 10.16
CA ASN A 322 29.41 26.63 11.04
C ASN A 322 28.31 27.64 10.70
N GLY A 323 27.42 27.96 11.63
CA GLY A 323 26.35 28.90 11.38
C GLY A 323 25.15 28.63 12.27
N ASN A 324 24.05 29.33 12.03
CA ASN A 324 22.77 28.93 12.62
C ASN A 324 21.95 28.32 11.50
N ASP A 325 21.91 27.00 11.46
CA ASP A 325 21.44 26.24 10.32
C ASP A 325 20.05 25.66 10.53
N LEU A 326 19.38 25.32 9.42
CA LEU A 326 18.10 24.64 9.41
C LEU A 326 18.19 23.36 8.59
N ILE A 327 18.03 22.21 9.23
CA ILE A 327 17.82 20.92 8.58
C ILE A 327 16.34 20.54 8.74
N ASP A 328 15.60 20.38 7.63
CA ASP A 328 14.18 20.02 7.65
C ASP A 328 13.89 18.83 6.71
N SER A 329 13.75 17.63 7.30
CA SER A 329 13.35 16.41 6.60
C SER A 329 11.85 16.08 6.72
N SER A 330 11.05 16.97 7.32
CA SER A 330 9.63 16.70 7.59
C SER A 330 8.74 16.57 6.33
N SER A 331 9.25 16.98 5.17
CA SER A 331 8.52 17.01 3.91
C SER A 331 8.49 15.67 3.15
N SER A 332 9.34 14.70 3.52
CA SER A 332 9.42 13.38 2.89
C SER A 332 9.33 12.28 3.96
N PRO A 333 8.16 11.65 4.16
CA PRO A 333 8.03 10.56 5.14
C PRO A 333 8.86 9.36 4.68
N ASP A 334 9.97 9.13 5.35
CA ASP A 334 10.82 7.95 5.22
C ASP A 334 10.76 7.13 6.52
N PHE A 335 10.95 5.80 6.46
CA PHE A 335 11.13 4.93 7.64
C PHE A 335 12.60 4.53 7.85
N ASN A 336 13.50 5.06 7.02
CA ASN A 336 14.95 4.88 7.09
C ASN A 336 15.58 5.62 8.28
N SER A 337 16.89 5.46 8.47
CA SER A 337 17.65 6.06 9.58
C SER A 337 18.75 6.97 9.04
N SER A 338 18.60 8.26 9.26
CA SER A 338 19.51 9.31 8.81
C SER A 338 20.34 9.88 9.97
N VAL A 339 21.45 10.55 9.63
CA VAL A 339 22.32 11.28 10.55
C VAL A 339 22.28 12.77 10.17
N TYR A 340 21.87 13.60 11.12
CA TYR A 340 21.82 15.06 10.98
C TYR A 340 22.68 15.71 12.06
N ASP A 341 23.71 16.44 11.64
CA ASP A 341 24.64 17.17 12.50
C ASP A 341 24.56 18.67 12.19
N GLY A 342 24.16 19.48 13.18
CA GLY A 342 24.08 20.94 13.07
C GLY A 342 25.47 21.57 12.99
N GLY A 343 26.39 21.14 13.86
CA GLY A 343 27.75 21.63 13.89
C GLY A 343 27.94 22.73 14.91
N ALA A 344 28.30 23.94 14.51
CA ALA A 344 28.62 25.04 15.41
C ALA A 344 27.73 26.25 15.17
N GLY A 345 26.98 26.63 16.19
CA GLY A 345 26.08 27.77 16.25
C GLY A 345 24.74 27.31 16.82
N ASN A 346 23.67 28.10 16.66
CA ASN A 346 22.37 27.72 17.21
C ASN A 346 21.50 27.13 16.10
N ASP A 347 21.48 25.81 16.02
CA ASP A 347 20.91 25.08 14.89
C ASP A 347 19.49 24.62 15.15
N THR A 348 18.74 24.39 14.08
CA THR A 348 17.39 23.83 14.16
C THR A 348 17.32 22.59 13.26
N ILE A 349 17.05 21.44 13.88
CA ILE A 349 16.94 20.16 13.18
C ILE A 349 15.52 19.63 13.38
N ILE A 350 14.79 19.45 12.27
CA ILE A 350 13.43 18.91 12.25
C ILE A 350 13.45 17.63 11.42
N SER A 351 13.32 16.49 12.10
CA SER A 351 13.26 15.18 11.48
C SER A 351 11.81 14.69 11.34
N GLY A 352 11.55 13.99 10.23
CA GLY A 352 10.28 13.33 9.90
C GLY A 352 10.08 11.98 10.62
N SER A 353 9.50 11.01 9.90
CA SER A 353 9.44 9.62 10.34
C SER A 353 10.81 8.93 10.18
N GLY A 354 11.08 7.86 10.92
CA GLY A 354 12.39 7.17 10.93
C GLY A 354 12.94 6.97 12.34
N PHE A 355 14.13 6.37 12.43
CA PHE A 355 14.93 6.29 13.68
C PHE A 355 16.25 7.03 13.45
N ASP A 356 16.18 8.37 13.45
CA ASP A 356 17.32 9.21 13.08
C ASP A 356 18.27 9.46 14.26
N LEU A 357 19.49 9.90 13.95
CA LEU A 357 20.43 10.50 14.89
C LEU A 357 20.49 12.01 14.62
N LEU A 358 20.05 12.81 15.60
CA LEU A 358 20.14 14.27 15.56
C LEU A 358 21.23 14.72 16.53
N VAL A 359 22.20 15.47 16.03
CA VAL A 359 23.31 16.07 16.78
C VAL A 359 23.22 17.58 16.61
N GLY A 360 23.02 18.33 17.69
CA GLY A 360 23.00 19.80 17.68
C GLY A 360 24.42 20.34 17.48
N GLY A 361 25.30 20.05 18.43
CA GLY A 361 26.72 20.40 18.36
C GLY A 361 27.09 21.49 19.36
N ASP A 362 27.81 22.52 18.93
CA ASP A 362 28.23 23.64 19.76
C ASP A 362 27.24 24.81 19.64
N GLY A 363 26.40 25.05 20.62
CA GLY A 363 25.50 26.21 20.69
C GLY A 363 24.19 25.85 21.38
N ASN A 364 23.18 26.70 21.28
CA ASN A 364 21.87 26.43 21.88
C ASN A 364 20.92 25.94 20.78
N ASP A 365 20.78 24.63 20.66
CA ASP A 365 20.16 24.00 19.51
C ASP A 365 18.70 23.63 19.75
N VAL A 366 17.94 23.47 18.67
CA VAL A 366 16.54 23.03 18.69
C VAL A 366 16.39 21.76 17.85
N LEU A 367 16.22 20.64 18.52
CA LEU A 367 16.09 19.33 17.87
C LEU A 367 14.65 18.83 18.02
N THR A 368 13.99 18.47 16.92
CA THR A 368 12.61 17.99 16.91
C THR A 368 12.49 16.73 16.07
N ALA A 369 12.05 15.63 16.68
CA ALA A 369 11.68 14.40 15.97
C ALA A 369 10.62 13.62 16.75
N LEU A 370 9.91 12.69 16.09
CA LEU A 370 8.96 11.81 16.76
C LEU A 370 9.69 10.71 17.56
N ASN A 371 10.56 9.94 16.90
CA ASN A 371 11.41 8.91 17.50
C ASN A 371 12.84 9.05 16.94
N ALA A 372 13.82 9.33 17.79
CA ALA A 372 15.21 9.48 17.36
C ALA A 372 16.19 9.24 18.52
N THR A 373 17.48 9.21 18.20
CA THR A 373 18.56 9.49 19.15
C THR A 373 18.91 10.97 19.06
N PHE A 374 18.76 11.71 20.15
CA PHE A 374 19.07 13.12 20.25
C PHE A 374 20.37 13.34 21.03
N GLN A 375 21.23 14.22 20.52
CA GLN A 375 22.42 14.72 21.19
C GLN A 375 22.44 16.25 21.09
N GLY A 376 22.13 16.95 22.19
CA GLY A 376 22.15 18.42 22.23
C GLY A 376 23.56 18.95 21.95
N GLY A 377 24.49 18.69 22.87
CA GLY A 377 25.90 19.02 22.69
C GLY A 377 26.38 20.01 23.73
N LEU A 378 27.02 21.11 23.35
CA LEU A 378 27.45 22.17 24.26
C LEU A 378 26.54 23.39 24.16
N GLY A 379 25.68 23.61 25.14
CA GLY A 379 24.87 24.80 25.28
C GLY A 379 23.59 24.52 26.04
N ASP A 380 22.69 25.50 26.10
CA ASP A 380 21.36 25.32 26.70
C ASP A 380 20.39 24.87 25.57
N ASP A 381 20.25 23.55 25.37
CA ASP A 381 19.55 22.99 24.21
C ASP A 381 18.05 22.75 24.44
N VAL A 382 17.26 22.70 23.37
CA VAL A 382 15.83 22.37 23.38
C VAL A 382 15.57 21.13 22.54
N LEU A 383 15.26 20.02 23.19
CA LEU A 383 14.97 18.76 22.53
C LEU A 383 13.47 18.49 22.64
N THR A 384 12.75 18.44 21.52
CA THR A 384 11.31 18.12 21.42
C THR A 384 11.11 16.72 20.87
N LEU A 385 10.50 15.84 21.67
CA LEU A 385 10.53 14.40 21.42
C LEU A 385 9.32 13.66 21.98
N ALA A 386 8.91 12.60 21.27
CA ALA A 386 7.82 11.70 21.70
C ALA A 386 8.31 10.30 22.10
N GLY A 387 9.50 9.87 21.68
CA GLY A 387 10.16 8.62 22.09
C GLY A 387 11.63 8.55 21.66
N GLY A 388 12.33 7.50 22.09
CA GLY A 388 13.74 7.26 21.74
C GLY A 388 14.73 7.57 22.87
N ARG A 389 15.97 7.98 22.53
CA ARG A 389 17.03 8.29 23.50
C ARG A 389 17.48 9.74 23.36
N ALA A 390 17.71 10.42 24.48
CA ALA A 390 18.17 11.80 24.46
C ALA A 390 19.31 12.04 25.45
N THR A 391 20.34 12.76 25.00
CA THR A 391 21.39 13.33 25.84
C THR A 391 21.39 14.84 25.61
N GLY A 392 21.29 15.62 26.68
CA GLY A 392 21.33 17.08 26.59
C GLY A 392 22.76 17.57 26.36
N GLY A 393 23.73 16.93 27.00
CA GLY A 393 25.12 17.30 26.93
C GLY A 393 25.48 18.30 28.02
N GLY A 394 26.24 19.34 27.66
CA GLY A 394 26.76 20.32 28.59
C GLY A 394 25.97 21.62 28.54
N GLY A 395 25.14 21.88 29.54
CA GLY A 395 24.48 23.16 29.74
C GLY A 395 23.27 23.02 30.64
N ARG A 396 22.20 23.77 30.37
CA ARG A 396 20.90 23.60 31.03
C ARG A 396 19.86 23.33 29.97
N ASP A 397 19.58 22.05 29.79
CA ASP A 397 18.81 21.59 28.66
C ASP A 397 17.31 21.57 28.97
N ARG A 398 16.51 21.68 27.93
CA ARG A 398 15.05 21.62 27.99
C ARG A 398 14.55 20.46 27.16
N PHE A 399 14.07 19.43 27.83
CA PHE A 399 13.40 18.29 27.20
C PHE A 399 11.90 18.56 27.15
N VAL A 400 11.41 18.91 25.97
CA VAL A 400 9.98 19.09 25.69
C VAL A 400 9.40 17.74 25.30
N ILE A 401 8.65 17.15 26.22
CA ILE A 401 8.03 15.84 25.99
C ILE A 401 6.68 16.07 25.33
N THR A 402 6.50 15.51 24.14
CA THR A 402 5.22 15.53 23.41
C THR A 402 4.59 14.16 23.42
N ASP A 403 3.27 14.12 23.32
CA ASP A 403 2.51 12.87 23.32
C ASP A 403 2.16 12.48 21.89
N TYR A 404 2.88 11.50 21.32
CA TYR A 404 2.55 10.93 20.02
C TYR A 404 1.93 9.54 20.22
N ARG A 405 0.60 9.51 20.20
CA ARG A 405 -0.20 8.29 20.18
C ARG A 405 -0.07 7.61 18.82
N GLN A 406 0.89 6.70 18.66
CA GLN A 406 0.71 5.62 17.68
C GLN A 406 -0.19 4.56 18.31
N SER A 407 -1.25 4.21 17.58
CA SER A 407 -2.15 3.11 17.89
C SER A 407 -1.34 1.86 18.26
N THR A 408 -1.54 1.39 19.50
CA THR A 408 -1.24 0.03 19.96
C THR A 408 0.13 -0.55 19.55
N GLY A 409 1.16 -0.35 20.39
CA GLY A 409 2.23 -1.35 20.50
C GLY A 409 3.68 -0.87 20.68
N SER A 410 4.02 0.40 20.44
CA SER A 410 5.38 0.90 20.72
C SER A 410 5.42 2.43 20.73
N VAL A 411 5.31 3.03 21.92
CA VAL A 411 6.13 4.20 22.20
C VAL A 411 7.39 3.66 22.84
N SER A 412 8.50 3.72 22.12
CA SER A 412 9.84 3.49 22.69
C SER A 412 9.94 4.36 23.94
N GLU A 413 10.04 3.76 25.14
CA GLU A 413 10.18 4.53 26.38
C GLU A 413 11.27 5.59 26.19
N LEU A 414 10.91 6.87 26.34
CA LEU A 414 11.87 7.95 26.22
C LEU A 414 12.92 7.81 27.32
N PHE A 415 14.19 7.70 26.94
CA PHE A 415 15.29 7.54 27.89
C PHE A 415 16.24 8.73 27.82
N ILE A 416 16.29 9.54 28.88
CA ILE A 416 17.20 10.69 29.02
C ILE A 416 18.43 10.25 29.80
N THR A 417 19.61 10.31 29.18
CA THR A 417 20.81 9.63 29.69
C THR A 417 21.65 10.41 30.69
N ASP A 418 21.57 11.75 30.67
CA ASP A 418 22.49 12.65 31.39
C ASP A 418 21.79 13.80 32.14
N PHE A 419 20.48 13.67 32.38
CA PHE A 419 19.69 14.71 33.05
C PHE A 419 20.32 15.19 34.35
N THR A 420 20.60 16.49 34.44
CA THR A 420 21.21 17.17 35.58
C THR A 420 20.12 17.70 36.52
N PRO A 421 19.90 17.12 37.71
CA PRO A 421 18.86 17.57 38.63
C PRO A 421 19.27 18.84 39.41
N GLY A 422 18.28 19.54 39.97
CA GLY A 422 18.49 20.72 40.83
C GLY A 422 18.05 22.04 40.20
N ALA A 423 18.03 23.12 40.99
CA ALA A 423 17.43 24.41 40.62
C ALA A 423 18.15 25.18 39.48
N GLY A 424 19.30 24.69 39.03
CA GLY A 424 20.04 25.22 37.89
C GLY A 424 20.55 24.11 36.97
N GLY A 425 19.96 22.92 37.05
CA GLY A 425 20.16 21.86 36.07
C GLY A 425 19.04 21.87 35.02
N ASP A 426 18.83 20.74 34.39
CA ASP A 426 17.97 20.59 33.22
C ASP A 426 16.49 20.68 33.58
N THR A 427 15.67 20.91 32.56
CA THR A 427 14.24 21.12 32.68
C THR A 427 13.46 20.14 31.83
N LEU A 428 12.49 19.47 32.46
CA LEU A 428 11.43 18.72 31.80
C LEU A 428 10.25 19.65 31.53
N ASP A 429 9.88 19.79 30.27
CA ASP A 429 8.68 20.51 29.85
C ASP A 429 7.59 19.53 29.45
N LEU A 430 6.61 19.38 30.35
CA LEU A 430 5.44 18.52 30.17
C LEU A 430 4.20 19.31 29.73
N THR A 431 4.36 20.60 29.39
CA THR A 431 3.20 21.47 29.11
C THR A 431 2.40 21.02 27.90
N ALA A 432 3.05 20.45 26.87
CA ALA A 432 2.39 19.90 25.68
C ALA A 432 1.45 18.72 26.01
N ILE A 433 1.70 18.02 27.12
CA ILE A 433 0.94 16.83 27.53
C ILE A 433 -0.27 17.22 28.38
N LEU A 434 -0.25 18.38 29.04
CA LEU A 434 -1.36 18.80 29.89
C LEU A 434 -2.68 18.94 29.13
N ASP A 435 -2.61 19.28 27.83
CA ASP A 435 -3.78 19.39 26.96
C ASP A 435 -4.30 18.01 26.48
N THR A 436 -3.50 16.94 26.61
CA THR A 436 -3.91 15.57 26.27
C THR A 436 -4.61 14.87 27.45
N LEU A 437 -4.42 15.36 28.67
CA LEU A 437 -5.07 14.84 29.88
C LEU A 437 -6.59 15.08 29.87
N LEU A 438 -7.37 14.01 29.72
CA LEU A 438 -8.83 14.00 29.79
C LEU A 438 -9.31 14.51 31.16
N GLY A 439 -10.08 15.59 31.13
CA GLY A 439 -10.69 16.20 32.32
C GLY A 439 -9.78 17.13 33.11
N TYR A 440 -8.50 17.29 32.73
CA TYR A 440 -7.60 18.25 33.35
C TYR A 440 -8.10 19.69 33.15
N LYS A 441 -7.96 20.52 34.20
CA LYS A 441 -8.22 21.96 34.15
C LYS A 441 -7.00 22.69 34.70
N PRO A 442 -6.58 23.81 34.08
CA PRO A 442 -5.46 24.60 34.58
C PRO A 442 -5.64 24.95 36.07
N GLY A 443 -4.68 24.53 36.91
CA GLY A 443 -4.71 24.71 38.37
C GLY A 443 -5.29 23.54 39.18
N ALA A 444 -5.68 22.43 38.53
CA ALA A 444 -5.99 21.17 39.20
C ALA A 444 -4.74 20.50 39.81
N ASP A 445 -4.95 19.62 40.78
CA ASP A 445 -3.86 18.85 41.40
C ASP A 445 -3.30 17.81 40.42
N LEU A 446 -2.09 18.06 39.93
CA LEU A 446 -1.40 17.20 38.96
C LEU A 446 -0.95 15.86 39.54
N ALA A 447 -0.96 15.68 40.87
CA ALA A 447 -0.58 14.42 41.53
C ALA A 447 -1.49 13.22 41.19
N ARG A 448 -2.61 13.46 40.49
CA ARG A 448 -3.54 12.43 39.98
C ARG A 448 -3.28 12.03 38.54
N TYR A 449 -2.49 12.83 37.82
CA TYR A 449 -2.21 12.64 36.41
C TYR A 449 -0.73 12.34 36.17
N ILE A 450 0.19 12.91 36.97
CA ILE A 450 1.63 12.76 36.78
C ILE A 450 2.32 12.50 38.14
N TRP A 451 3.13 11.45 38.22
CA TRP A 451 3.93 11.14 39.40
C TRP A 451 5.32 10.62 39.05
N LEU A 452 6.21 10.63 40.05
CA LEU A 452 7.56 10.11 39.92
C LEU A 452 7.64 8.72 40.56
N GLY A 453 8.13 7.75 39.79
CA GLY A 453 8.52 6.42 40.25
C GLY A 453 10.04 6.28 40.28
N GLN A 454 10.57 5.48 41.20
CA GLN A 454 11.99 5.14 41.23
C GLN A 454 12.13 3.65 40.92
N ILE A 455 12.83 3.30 39.85
CA ILE A 455 13.13 1.90 39.47
C ILE A 455 14.65 1.76 39.41
N GLY A 456 15.21 1.02 40.37
CA GLY A 456 16.67 0.92 40.51
C GLY A 456 17.32 2.31 40.63
N ALA A 457 18.30 2.59 39.76
CA ALA A 457 19.00 3.87 39.72
C ALA A 457 18.23 4.98 38.98
N ASN A 458 17.15 4.65 38.27
CA ASN A 458 16.47 5.54 37.33
C ASN A 458 15.17 6.10 37.90
N THR A 459 14.82 7.33 37.52
CA THR A 459 13.52 7.92 37.83
C THR A 459 12.60 7.80 36.63
N HIS A 460 11.42 7.22 36.82
CA HIS A 460 10.37 7.13 35.81
C HIS A 460 9.35 8.26 36.03
N ILE A 461 9.02 8.97 34.95
CA ILE A 461 7.92 9.93 34.90
C ILE A 461 6.69 9.16 34.43
N LEU A 462 5.70 9.02 35.30
CA LEU A 462 4.48 8.25 35.02
C LEU A 462 3.32 9.19 34.74
N ILE A 463 2.46 8.81 33.80
CA ILE A 463 1.27 9.56 33.41
C ILE A 463 0.01 8.68 33.44
N ASP A 464 -1.08 9.24 33.94
CA ASP A 464 -2.46 8.75 33.86
C ASP A 464 -3.28 9.82 33.13
N GLU A 465 -3.79 9.47 31.95
CA GLU A 465 -4.36 10.43 30.99
C GLU A 465 -5.79 10.83 31.33
N ASP A 466 -6.50 10.15 32.22
CA ASP A 466 -7.94 10.37 32.41
C ASP A 466 -8.39 10.47 33.86
N SER A 467 -7.45 10.51 34.80
CA SER A 467 -7.73 10.53 36.23
C SER A 467 -8.64 9.38 36.70
N GLY A 468 -8.68 8.26 35.97
CA GLY A 468 -9.48 7.06 36.28
C GLY A 468 -10.59 6.67 35.29
N GLY A 469 -10.52 7.05 34.00
CA GLY A 469 -11.59 6.96 32.97
C GLY A 469 -11.51 5.94 31.82
N GLY A 470 -10.38 5.30 31.53
CA GLY A 470 -10.27 4.19 30.57
C GLY A 470 -8.86 3.63 30.29
N GLN A 471 -7.76 4.36 30.52
CA GLN A 471 -6.40 3.95 30.14
C GLN A 471 -5.49 3.67 31.36
N ALA A 472 -4.68 2.59 31.32
CA ALA A 472 -3.71 2.29 32.38
C ALA A 472 -2.57 3.34 32.39
N GLY A 473 -2.07 3.71 33.56
CA GLY A 473 -0.97 4.65 33.68
C GLY A 473 0.31 4.11 33.03
N ARG A 474 1.04 4.93 32.28
CA ARG A 474 2.25 4.53 31.51
C ARG A 474 3.49 5.30 31.94
N THR A 475 4.68 4.73 31.70
CA THR A 475 5.93 5.49 31.73
C THR A 475 5.96 6.43 30.53
N LEU A 476 6.03 7.72 30.79
CA LEU A 476 6.21 8.75 29.77
C LEU A 476 7.70 8.93 29.42
N ALA A 477 8.56 8.93 30.44
CA ALA A 477 10.00 9.11 30.27
C ALA A 477 10.79 8.51 31.43
N VAL A 478 12.05 8.16 31.17
CA VAL A 478 13.00 7.63 32.14
C VAL A 478 14.21 8.54 32.21
N LEU A 479 14.55 8.99 33.41
CA LEU A 479 15.78 9.72 33.71
C LEU A 479 16.82 8.74 34.24
N ALA A 480 17.82 8.46 33.42
CA ALA A 480 18.86 7.49 33.74
C ALA A 480 19.73 7.97 34.90
N ASN A 481 19.96 7.10 35.88
CA ASN A 481 20.81 7.37 37.04
C ASN A 481 20.43 8.61 37.87
N VAL A 482 19.23 9.14 37.69
CA VAL A 482 18.69 10.25 38.48
C VAL A 482 17.86 9.69 39.63
N GLN A 483 18.08 10.22 40.82
CA GLN A 483 17.25 9.92 41.98
C GLN A 483 16.04 10.84 42.02
N ALA A 484 14.84 10.30 42.18
CA ALA A 484 13.59 11.08 42.19
C ALA A 484 13.63 12.16 43.29
N SER A 485 14.30 11.86 44.41
CA SER A 485 14.52 12.81 45.51
C SER A 485 15.44 14.00 45.20
N SER A 486 16.24 13.94 44.14
CA SER A 486 17.09 15.06 43.69
C SER A 486 16.36 16.04 42.78
N LEU A 487 15.20 15.66 42.23
CA LEU A 487 14.39 16.55 41.42
C LEU A 487 13.71 17.62 42.28
N VAL A 488 13.78 18.87 41.83
CA VAL A 488 13.15 20.02 42.48
C VAL A 488 12.14 20.67 41.55
N ALA A 489 11.30 21.57 42.07
CA ALA A 489 10.32 22.30 41.24
C ALA A 489 10.96 23.07 40.06
N GLY A 490 12.24 23.45 40.17
CA GLY A 490 12.99 24.07 39.08
C GLY A 490 13.30 23.15 37.89
N ASN A 491 13.22 21.82 38.07
CA ASN A 491 13.41 20.84 37.00
C ASN A 491 12.16 20.62 36.15
N PHE A 492 11.04 21.27 36.47
CA PHE A 492 9.78 21.13 35.75
C PHE A 492 9.32 22.50 35.25
N ALA A 493 9.14 22.62 33.93
CA ALA A 493 8.61 23.84 33.34
C ALA A 493 7.10 24.01 33.66
N GLY A 494 6.60 25.24 33.55
CA GLY A 494 5.16 25.51 33.69
C GLY A 494 4.61 25.47 35.12
N GLY A 495 5.44 25.32 36.15
CA GLY A 495 5.01 25.28 37.56
C GLY A 495 4.45 23.92 38.01
N ILE A 496 4.71 22.87 37.23
CA ILE A 496 4.34 21.49 37.53
C ILE A 496 5.18 20.99 38.72
N VAL A 497 4.55 20.36 39.71
CA VAL A 497 5.25 19.67 40.80
C VAL A 497 4.77 18.22 40.80
N ALA A 498 5.56 17.32 40.22
CA ALA A 498 5.30 15.90 40.30
C ALA A 498 5.49 15.42 41.76
N THR A 499 4.54 14.65 42.28
CA THR A 499 4.63 14.09 43.65
C THR A 499 5.21 12.68 43.60
N THR A 500 5.98 12.30 44.62
CA THR A 500 6.59 10.97 44.73
C THR A 500 5.59 9.96 45.31
N ARG A 501 5.39 8.81 44.65
CA ARG A 501 4.69 7.63 45.20
C ARG A 501 5.66 6.44 45.22
N PHE A 502 5.82 5.79 46.38
CA PHE A 502 6.85 4.77 46.62
C PHE A 502 6.37 3.35 46.32
N ASP A 503 7.10 2.67 45.42
CA ASP A 503 7.46 1.25 45.33
C ASP A 503 6.92 0.29 46.42
N GLN A 504 5.99 -0.62 46.05
CA GLN A 504 5.83 -1.92 46.70
C GLN A 504 5.60 -3.00 45.63
N SER A 505 6.43 -4.04 45.64
CA SER A 505 6.28 -5.19 44.73
C SER A 505 5.46 -6.34 45.33
N ASN A 506 4.60 -7.01 44.55
CA ASN A 506 3.70 -8.10 44.98
C ASN A 506 2.76 -7.69 46.13
N LEU A 507 2.07 -6.57 45.94
CA LEU A 507 1.15 -5.95 46.87
C LEU A 507 -0.07 -6.86 47.13
N THR A 508 -0.46 -7.02 48.39
CA THR A 508 -1.78 -7.56 48.75
C THR A 508 -2.61 -6.44 49.38
N GLN A 509 -3.69 -6.05 48.72
CA GLN A 509 -4.56 -4.96 49.12
C GLN A 509 -6.02 -5.42 49.22
N THR A 510 -6.74 -4.90 50.21
CA THR A 510 -8.16 -5.18 50.44
C THR A 510 -8.87 -3.87 50.79
N GLY A 511 -9.86 -3.49 50.00
CA GLY A 511 -10.73 -2.33 50.18
C GLY A 511 -11.79 -2.54 51.28
N THR A 512 -12.78 -1.66 51.34
CA THR A 512 -13.89 -1.70 52.29
C THR A 512 -15.24 -1.82 51.55
N ASP A 513 -16.36 -1.57 52.24
CA ASP A 513 -17.69 -1.58 51.59
C ASP A 513 -18.04 -0.19 50.97
N ALA A 514 -17.04 0.67 50.73
CA ALA A 514 -17.21 1.98 50.13
C ALA A 514 -16.42 2.07 48.83
N GLY A 515 -16.89 2.86 47.85
CA GLY A 515 -16.15 3.02 46.59
C GLY A 515 -14.79 3.69 46.77
N GLU A 516 -13.74 3.00 46.35
CA GLU A 516 -12.34 3.33 46.58
C GLU A 516 -11.48 3.31 45.31
N THR A 517 -10.25 3.79 45.43
CA THR A 517 -9.23 3.69 44.37
C THR A 517 -8.08 2.86 44.93
N LEU A 518 -7.93 1.65 44.40
CA LEU A 518 -6.88 0.70 44.75
C LEU A 518 -5.92 0.60 43.58
N VAL A 519 -4.62 0.76 43.84
CA VAL A 519 -3.60 0.81 42.79
C VAL A 519 -2.49 -0.15 43.15
N GLY A 520 -2.21 -1.07 42.23
CA GLY A 520 -1.10 -2.02 42.33
C GLY A 520 0.27 -1.37 42.12
N GLY A 521 1.30 -2.17 42.35
CA GLY A 521 2.70 -1.81 42.20
C GLY A 521 3.33 -2.55 41.02
N PHE A 522 4.57 -3.00 41.19
CA PHE A 522 5.25 -3.84 40.20
C PHE A 522 5.25 -5.30 40.68
N GLY A 523 4.92 -6.27 39.83
CA GLY A 523 4.96 -7.70 40.17
C GLY A 523 3.57 -8.29 40.36
N ASN A 524 3.47 -9.46 41.01
CA ASN A 524 2.21 -10.21 41.06
C ASN A 524 1.37 -9.76 42.25
N ASP A 525 0.43 -8.87 42.00
CA ASP A 525 -0.40 -8.25 43.01
C ASP A 525 -1.70 -9.03 43.24
N THR A 526 -2.30 -8.84 44.42
CA THR A 526 -3.62 -9.35 44.78
C THR A 526 -4.44 -8.22 45.39
N ILE A 527 -5.42 -7.72 44.64
CA ILE A 527 -6.23 -6.56 45.03
C ILE A 527 -7.70 -6.97 45.04
N GLN A 528 -8.41 -6.64 46.13
CA GLN A 528 -9.83 -6.90 46.27
C GLN A 528 -10.56 -5.64 46.74
N GLY A 529 -11.59 -5.18 46.02
CA GLY A 529 -12.44 -4.02 46.35
C GLY A 529 -13.37 -4.26 47.55
N ASN A 530 -14.08 -5.39 47.52
CA ASN A 530 -15.16 -5.81 48.42
C ASN A 530 -16.52 -5.22 48.06
N GLY A 531 -16.83 -3.98 48.46
CA GLY A 531 -18.17 -3.44 48.25
C GLY A 531 -18.15 -1.96 47.92
N GLY A 532 -19.13 -1.51 47.15
CA GLY A 532 -19.11 -0.15 46.61
C GLY A 532 -18.67 -0.17 45.16
N ASN A 533 -18.44 1.01 44.59
CA ASN A 533 -18.00 1.13 43.20
C ASN A 533 -16.51 1.49 43.22
N ASP A 534 -15.68 0.49 43.03
CA ASP A 534 -14.23 0.53 43.18
C ASP A 534 -13.52 0.75 41.85
N PHE A 535 -12.38 1.42 41.93
CA PHE A 535 -11.44 1.58 40.83
C PHE A 535 -10.15 0.84 41.18
N ILE A 536 -9.85 -0.22 40.43
CA ILE A 536 -8.65 -1.04 40.60
C ILE A 536 -7.76 -0.88 39.35
N SER A 537 -6.52 -0.48 39.54
CA SER A 537 -5.56 -0.32 38.43
C SER A 537 -4.21 -0.90 38.78
N ASP A 538 -3.66 -1.74 37.91
CA ASP A 538 -2.31 -2.27 38.03
C ASP A 538 -1.50 -2.12 36.74
N ALA A 539 -0.17 -2.13 36.86
CA ALA A 539 0.75 -1.80 35.78
C ALA A 539 1.45 -3.02 35.16
N THR A 540 2.04 -3.92 35.97
CA THR A 540 2.88 -5.01 35.45
C THR A 540 2.86 -6.22 36.38
N GLY A 541 2.82 -7.43 35.81
CA GLY A 541 2.89 -8.67 36.57
C GLY A 541 1.81 -9.66 36.12
N THR A 542 1.67 -10.74 36.89
CA THR A 542 0.54 -11.67 36.81
C THR A 542 -0.34 -11.44 38.03
N ASN A 543 -1.42 -10.70 37.84
CA ASN A 543 -2.18 -10.14 38.96
C ASN A 543 -3.48 -10.89 39.23
N LYS A 544 -4.00 -10.73 40.45
CA LYS A 544 -5.34 -11.18 40.85
C LYS A 544 -6.16 -10.00 41.33
N LEU A 545 -7.11 -9.57 40.51
CA LEU A 545 -7.91 -8.38 40.75
C LEU A 545 -9.38 -8.80 40.90
N SER A 546 -10.07 -8.30 41.92
CA SER A 546 -11.50 -8.56 42.17
C SER A 546 -12.19 -7.27 42.63
N GLY A 547 -13.29 -6.91 41.97
CA GLY A 547 -14.12 -5.76 42.30
C GLY A 547 -14.92 -6.02 43.57
N GLY A 548 -15.78 -7.04 43.52
CA GLY A 548 -16.65 -7.42 44.61
C GLY A 548 -18.09 -7.02 44.30
N SER A 549 -18.83 -6.46 45.26
CA SER A 549 -20.21 -6.05 45.03
C SER A 549 -20.31 -4.56 44.71
N GLY A 550 -20.88 -4.21 43.57
CA GLY A 550 -21.09 -2.86 43.09
C GLY A 550 -20.58 -2.71 41.66
N ASN A 551 -20.65 -1.50 41.10
CA ASN A 551 -20.24 -1.30 39.71
C ASN A 551 -18.78 -0.86 39.68
N ASP A 552 -17.89 -1.78 39.38
CA ASP A 552 -16.45 -1.64 39.52
C ASP A 552 -15.75 -1.36 38.20
N THR A 553 -14.54 -0.82 38.27
CA THR A 553 -13.67 -0.58 37.11
C THR A 553 -12.30 -1.16 37.39
N ILE A 554 -11.90 -2.18 36.64
CA ILE A 554 -10.64 -2.92 36.86
C ILE A 554 -9.74 -2.89 35.61
N ARG A 555 -8.45 -2.55 35.81
CA ARG A 555 -7.41 -2.54 34.76
C ARG A 555 -6.21 -3.39 35.16
N GLY A 556 -5.93 -4.45 34.39
CA GLY A 556 -4.87 -5.43 34.66
C GLY A 556 -3.46 -5.02 34.26
N GLY A 557 -3.28 -4.32 33.14
CA GLY A 557 -2.00 -3.77 32.65
C GLY A 557 -0.90 -4.79 32.26
N GLY A 558 -0.78 -5.90 32.99
CA GLY A 558 0.29 -6.89 32.91
C GLY A 558 0.05 -8.03 31.92
N ILE A 559 0.70 -9.18 32.18
CA ILE A 559 0.52 -10.40 31.37
C ILE A 559 -0.17 -11.47 32.21
N THR A 560 -1.14 -12.17 31.61
CA THR A 560 -1.83 -13.31 32.24
C THR A 560 -2.56 -12.98 33.55
N ASP A 561 -3.09 -11.76 33.66
CA ASP A 561 -3.88 -11.33 34.82
C ASP A 561 -5.16 -12.18 34.97
N VAL A 562 -5.59 -12.38 36.22
CA VAL A 562 -6.92 -12.92 36.55
C VAL A 562 -7.76 -11.79 37.11
N ILE A 563 -8.78 -11.37 36.37
CA ILE A 563 -9.67 -10.26 36.70
C ILE A 563 -11.07 -10.81 36.94
N ASN A 564 -11.70 -10.43 38.06
CA ASN A 564 -13.11 -10.75 38.36
C ASN A 564 -13.87 -9.45 38.67
N GLY A 565 -14.97 -9.17 37.96
CA GLY A 565 -15.89 -8.08 38.30
C GLY A 565 -16.67 -8.42 39.58
N ASP A 566 -17.18 -9.65 39.64
CA ASP A 566 -18.05 -10.20 40.69
C ASP A 566 -19.51 -9.71 40.55
N ASP A 567 -20.14 -9.10 41.56
CA ASP A 567 -21.57 -8.73 41.52
C ASP A 567 -21.72 -7.25 41.10
N GLY A 568 -22.25 -6.95 39.93
CA GLY A 568 -22.56 -5.59 39.51
C GLY A 568 -22.38 -5.37 38.02
N ASN A 569 -22.57 -4.14 37.55
CA ASN A 569 -22.31 -3.81 36.15
C ASN A 569 -20.89 -3.25 36.03
N ASP A 570 -19.95 -4.09 35.65
CA ASP A 570 -18.52 -3.82 35.75
C ASP A 570 -17.89 -3.39 34.42
N THR A 571 -16.76 -2.71 34.51
CA THR A 571 -15.93 -2.35 33.35
C THR A 571 -14.53 -2.91 33.54
N LEU A 572 -14.19 -3.94 32.76
CA LEU A 572 -12.99 -4.75 32.95
C LEU A 572 -12.07 -4.65 31.73
N THR A 573 -10.79 -4.41 31.97
CA THR A 573 -9.77 -4.36 30.90
C THR A 573 -8.54 -5.16 31.30
N GLY A 574 -8.23 -6.21 30.55
CA GLY A 574 -7.07 -7.06 30.76
C GLY A 574 -5.89 -6.71 29.84
N GLY A 575 -4.69 -7.08 30.27
CA GLY A 575 -3.51 -7.08 29.42
C GLY A 575 -3.38 -8.36 28.58
N VAL A 576 -2.19 -8.62 28.01
CA VAL A 576 -1.96 -9.76 27.10
C VAL A 576 -2.13 -11.08 27.85
N GLY A 577 -2.93 -11.99 27.29
CA GLY A 577 -3.16 -13.31 27.86
C GLY A 577 -4.00 -13.33 29.13
N ALA A 578 -4.73 -12.25 29.44
CA ALA A 578 -5.53 -12.16 30.65
C ALA A 578 -6.76 -13.09 30.62
N THR A 579 -7.13 -13.61 31.78
CA THR A 579 -8.41 -14.29 32.04
C THR A 579 -9.34 -13.32 32.77
N ILE A 580 -10.44 -12.95 32.13
CA ILE A 580 -11.37 -11.92 32.65
C ILE A 580 -12.76 -12.54 32.83
N HIS A 581 -13.30 -12.43 34.04
CA HIS A 581 -14.67 -12.83 34.38
C HIS A 581 -15.47 -11.59 34.76
N GLY A 582 -16.58 -11.32 34.06
CA GLY A 582 -17.55 -10.29 34.40
C GLY A 582 -18.22 -10.61 35.73
N GLY A 583 -19.08 -11.62 35.73
CA GLY A 583 -19.77 -12.09 36.94
C GLY A 583 -21.28 -11.94 36.80
N ASP A 584 -21.95 -11.43 37.83
CA ASP A 584 -23.39 -11.17 37.82
C ASP A 584 -23.64 -9.70 37.47
N GLY A 585 -24.18 -9.39 36.29
CA GLY A 585 -24.58 -8.04 35.91
C GLY A 585 -24.41 -7.80 34.42
N ALA A 586 -24.57 -6.54 33.98
CA ALA A 586 -24.34 -6.18 32.58
C ALA A 586 -22.95 -5.57 32.44
N ASP A 587 -22.00 -6.39 32.03
CA ASP A 587 -20.57 -6.11 32.08
C ASP A 587 -20.01 -5.65 30.74
N ARG A 588 -18.95 -4.85 30.81
CA ARG A 588 -18.18 -4.42 29.64
C ARG A 588 -16.74 -4.91 29.79
N ILE A 589 -16.36 -5.87 28.93
CA ILE A 589 -15.08 -6.56 29.00
C ILE A 589 -14.27 -6.28 27.74
N SER A 590 -13.00 -5.90 27.92
CA SER A 590 -12.03 -5.72 26.83
C SER A 590 -10.75 -6.48 27.13
N GLY A 591 -10.39 -7.39 26.23
CA GLY A 591 -9.11 -8.12 26.26
C GLY A 591 -8.06 -7.49 25.36
N ALA A 592 -6.79 -7.83 25.61
CA ALA A 592 -5.70 -7.65 24.64
C ALA A 592 -5.40 -9.00 23.95
N MET A 593 -4.25 -9.12 23.29
CA MET A 593 -3.88 -10.33 22.54
C MET A 593 -4.00 -11.62 23.37
N ASN A 594 -4.59 -12.66 22.80
CA ASN A 594 -4.73 -14.00 23.37
C ASN A 594 -5.47 -14.06 24.72
N SER A 595 -6.44 -13.17 24.94
CA SER A 595 -7.22 -13.15 26.20
C SER A 595 -8.36 -14.17 26.22
N GLU A 596 -8.72 -14.61 27.43
CA GLU A 596 -9.93 -15.38 27.70
C GLU A 596 -10.94 -14.48 28.44
N MET A 597 -12.14 -14.33 27.89
CA MET A 597 -13.18 -13.43 28.40
C MET A 597 -14.49 -14.18 28.61
N PHE A 598 -15.07 -14.02 29.80
CA PHE A 598 -16.32 -14.63 30.21
C PHE A 598 -17.25 -13.54 30.76
N GLY A 599 -18.40 -13.30 30.13
CA GLY A 599 -19.40 -12.34 30.57
C GLY A 599 -20.02 -12.77 31.90
N GLY A 600 -20.68 -13.93 31.90
CA GLY A 600 -21.30 -14.50 33.10
C GLY A 600 -22.81 -14.43 33.01
N ALA A 601 -23.47 -13.84 34.01
CA ALA A 601 -24.92 -13.72 34.04
C ALA A 601 -25.34 -12.26 33.84
N GLY A 602 -26.01 -11.96 32.74
CA GLY A 602 -26.55 -10.66 32.41
C GLY A 602 -26.38 -10.35 30.93
N SER A 603 -26.41 -9.08 30.55
CA SER A 603 -26.30 -8.70 29.14
C SER A 603 -24.98 -7.99 28.93
N ASP A 604 -24.01 -8.76 28.46
CA ASP A 604 -22.60 -8.38 28.48
C ASP A 604 -22.12 -7.88 27.12
N THR A 605 -21.05 -7.10 27.13
CA THR A 605 -20.35 -6.66 25.92
C THR A 605 -18.89 -7.05 26.02
N LEU A 606 -18.48 -8.02 25.19
CA LEU A 606 -17.12 -8.55 25.13
C LEU A 606 -16.44 -8.08 23.85
N MET A 607 -15.24 -7.52 24.00
CA MET A 607 -14.47 -6.94 22.90
C MET A 607 -13.09 -7.61 22.79
N GLY A 608 -12.90 -8.40 21.73
CA GLY A 608 -11.66 -9.08 21.37
C GLY A 608 -10.64 -8.17 20.68
N SER A 609 -9.42 -8.67 20.45
CA SER A 609 -8.31 -7.91 19.86
C SER A 609 -7.63 -8.76 18.78
N ILE A 610 -6.32 -8.62 18.58
CA ILE A 610 -5.56 -9.47 17.66
C ILE A 610 -4.97 -10.67 18.38
N GLY A 611 -5.09 -11.88 17.81
CA GLY A 611 -4.57 -13.10 18.42
C GLY A 611 -5.60 -14.24 18.41
N SER A 612 -5.34 -15.32 19.15
CA SER A 612 -6.32 -16.39 19.34
C SER A 612 -7.05 -16.19 20.66
N GLU A 613 -8.26 -15.68 20.60
CA GLU A 613 -9.08 -15.38 21.77
C GLU A 613 -10.23 -16.36 22.01
N LEU A 614 -10.67 -16.42 23.27
CA LEU A 614 -11.90 -17.11 23.70
C LEU A 614 -12.85 -16.07 24.30
N LEU A 615 -14.02 -15.89 23.69
CA LEU A 615 -15.09 -15.03 24.19
C LEU A 615 -16.32 -15.90 24.47
N GLU A 616 -16.85 -15.82 25.70
CA GLU A 616 -18.07 -16.52 26.12
C GLU A 616 -19.00 -15.51 26.81
N GLY A 617 -20.18 -15.25 26.23
CA GLY A 617 -21.18 -14.33 26.78
C GLY A 617 -21.77 -14.86 28.08
N GLY A 618 -22.46 -16.00 28.00
CA GLY A 618 -23.01 -16.69 29.16
C GLY A 618 -24.54 -16.65 29.18
N ASP A 619 -25.14 -16.35 30.33
CA ASP A 619 -26.60 -16.25 30.47
C ASP A 619 -27.06 -14.81 30.20
N GLY A 620 -27.76 -14.56 29.09
CA GLY A 620 -28.44 -13.31 28.78
C GLY A 620 -28.24 -12.90 27.32
N SER A 621 -28.55 -11.65 26.99
CA SER A 621 -28.40 -11.16 25.61
C SER A 621 -27.09 -10.41 25.47
N ASP A 622 -26.12 -11.03 24.83
CA ASP A 622 -24.73 -10.60 24.82
C ASP A 622 -24.29 -10.03 23.46
N VAL A 623 -23.24 -9.21 23.50
CA VAL A 623 -22.64 -8.60 22.32
C VAL A 623 -21.15 -8.93 22.30
N LEU A 624 -20.76 -9.83 21.39
CA LEU A 624 -19.38 -10.26 21.21
C LEU A 624 -18.84 -9.65 19.91
N GLN A 625 -17.78 -8.85 20.01
CA GLN A 625 -17.23 -8.12 18.86
C GLN A 625 -15.71 -8.16 18.82
N TRP A 626 -15.17 -8.23 17.61
CA TRP A 626 -13.76 -7.95 17.35
C TRP A 626 -13.49 -6.43 17.30
N TYR A 627 -12.39 -5.94 17.88
CA TYR A 627 -12.03 -4.51 17.86
C TYR A 627 -11.61 -4.05 16.47
N SER A 628 -12.51 -3.40 15.73
CA SER A 628 -12.12 -2.60 14.55
C SER A 628 -12.14 -1.12 14.88
N ASP A 629 -10.95 -0.50 14.88
CA ASP A 629 -10.85 0.94 14.77
C ASP A 629 -11.45 1.36 13.40
N PRO A 630 -12.38 2.32 13.33
CA PRO A 630 -13.00 2.74 12.07
C PRO A 630 -12.00 3.20 11.00
N ILE A 631 -10.76 3.50 11.38
CA ILE A 631 -9.68 3.95 10.48
C ILE A 631 -9.07 2.81 9.63
N TYR A 632 -9.21 1.53 10.04
CA TYR A 632 -8.60 0.39 9.34
C TYR A 632 -9.60 -0.60 8.72
N ALA A 633 -10.78 -0.12 8.30
CA ALA A 633 -11.76 -0.93 7.55
C ALA A 633 -11.32 -1.29 6.10
N LEU A 634 -10.01 -1.31 5.80
CA LEU A 634 -9.44 -1.66 4.51
C LEU A 634 -8.23 -2.60 4.69
N GLY A 635 -8.50 -3.91 4.86
CA GLY A 635 -7.65 -4.94 4.23
C GLY A 635 -6.76 -5.85 5.09
N SER A 636 -6.68 -5.72 6.41
CA SER A 636 -5.94 -6.69 7.26
C SER A 636 -6.86 -7.28 8.33
N GLY A 637 -7.64 -8.29 7.95
CA GLY A 637 -8.37 -9.12 8.91
C GLY A 637 -7.41 -9.92 9.79
N ASP A 638 -7.87 -10.36 10.95
CA ASP A 638 -7.09 -11.28 11.77
C ASP A 638 -6.90 -12.63 11.05
N SER A 639 -5.68 -13.15 11.08
CA SER A 639 -5.32 -14.45 10.52
C SER A 639 -5.28 -15.57 11.57
N PHE A 640 -5.45 -15.22 12.85
CA PHE A 640 -5.56 -16.16 13.96
C PHE A 640 -7.03 -16.59 14.15
N PRO A 641 -7.29 -17.88 14.41
CA PRO A 641 -8.64 -18.36 14.63
C PRO A 641 -9.11 -18.06 16.05
N ASP A 642 -10.26 -17.41 16.17
CA ASP A 642 -10.94 -17.16 17.44
C ASP A 642 -12.02 -18.20 17.77
N THR A 643 -12.41 -18.29 19.05
CA THR A 643 -13.63 -18.98 19.48
C THR A 643 -14.57 -18.02 20.20
N MET A 644 -15.76 -17.83 19.65
CA MET A 644 -16.81 -16.97 20.22
C MET A 644 -18.06 -17.81 20.49
N ARG A 645 -18.62 -17.66 21.69
CA ARG A 645 -19.85 -18.34 22.15
C ARG A 645 -20.80 -17.33 22.77
N GLY A 646 -22.01 -17.20 22.21
CA GLY A 646 -23.07 -16.36 22.77
C GLY A 646 -23.51 -16.89 24.13
N GLY A 647 -24.08 -18.09 24.14
CA GLY A 647 -24.51 -18.76 25.36
C GLY A 647 -26.03 -18.92 25.35
N ALA A 648 -26.71 -18.49 26.40
CA ALA A 648 -28.16 -18.59 26.51
C ALA A 648 -28.79 -17.21 26.42
N GLY A 649 -29.48 -16.90 25.31
CA GLY A 649 -30.22 -15.66 25.14
C GLY A 649 -30.30 -15.26 23.68
N ASN A 650 -30.36 -13.96 23.38
CA ASN A 650 -30.36 -13.52 21.99
C ASN A 650 -29.11 -12.68 21.78
N ASP A 651 -28.13 -13.24 21.10
CA ASP A 651 -26.78 -12.72 21.07
C ASP A 651 -26.44 -12.09 19.73
N ILE A 652 -25.52 -11.12 19.75
CA ILE A 652 -24.99 -10.49 18.56
C ILE A 652 -23.49 -10.74 18.52
N ILE A 653 -23.05 -11.57 17.59
CA ILE A 653 -21.64 -11.92 17.42
C ILE A 653 -21.15 -11.38 16.08
N THR A 654 -20.14 -10.51 16.12
CA THR A 654 -19.51 -9.97 14.91
C THR A 654 -18.04 -10.35 14.86
N ASN A 655 -17.64 -11.15 13.88
CA ASN A 655 -16.26 -11.60 13.71
C ASN A 655 -15.58 -10.98 12.46
N ALA A 656 -14.27 -10.77 12.57
CA ALA A 656 -13.42 -10.15 11.55
C ALA A 656 -12.09 -10.91 11.42
N GLY A 657 -12.15 -12.16 10.96
CA GLY A 657 -10.98 -13.03 10.85
C GLY A 657 -11.24 -14.29 10.03
N SER A 658 -10.19 -14.92 9.52
CA SER A 658 -10.30 -16.20 8.80
C SER A 658 -10.07 -17.39 9.73
N GLY A 659 -11.02 -18.33 9.77
CA GLY A 659 -10.88 -19.59 10.51
C GLY A 659 -11.57 -19.63 11.87
N ASP A 660 -12.37 -18.62 12.21
CA ASP A 660 -13.05 -18.53 13.50
C ASP A 660 -14.12 -19.61 13.70
N LEU A 661 -14.33 -19.97 14.96
CA LEU A 661 -15.45 -20.80 15.42
C LEU A 661 -16.43 -19.93 16.20
N VAL A 662 -17.61 -19.72 15.63
CA VAL A 662 -18.66 -18.88 16.21
C VAL A 662 -19.89 -19.73 16.50
N PHE A 663 -20.38 -19.69 17.74
CA PHE A 663 -21.58 -20.39 18.19
C PHE A 663 -22.55 -19.38 18.82
N GLY A 664 -23.81 -19.36 18.37
CA GLY A 664 -24.89 -18.64 19.05
C GLY A 664 -25.32 -19.37 20.33
N ASP A 665 -25.43 -20.70 20.23
CA ASP A 665 -25.87 -21.63 21.28
C ASP A 665 -27.41 -21.58 21.49
N ASP A 666 -27.98 -21.24 22.64
CA ASP A 666 -29.43 -21.28 22.88
C ASP A 666 -30.08 -19.89 22.70
N GLY A 667 -30.96 -19.72 21.73
CA GLY A 667 -31.86 -18.59 21.55
C GLY A 667 -31.78 -17.98 20.14
N ASN A 668 -32.25 -16.75 19.94
CA ASN A 668 -32.38 -16.17 18.59
C ASN A 668 -31.20 -15.24 18.27
N ASP A 669 -30.17 -15.77 17.64
CA ASP A 669 -28.88 -15.12 17.55
C ASP A 669 -28.65 -14.42 16.21
N THR A 670 -27.73 -13.46 16.20
CA THR A 670 -27.28 -12.76 15.01
C THR A 670 -25.77 -12.89 14.86
N LEU A 671 -25.34 -13.73 13.91
CA LEU A 671 -23.93 -14.01 13.63
C LEU A 671 -23.51 -13.29 12.35
N ILE A 672 -22.51 -12.42 12.42
CA ILE A 672 -22.06 -11.59 11.30
C ILE A 672 -20.55 -11.77 11.07
N SER A 673 -20.19 -12.44 9.99
CA SER A 673 -18.81 -12.51 9.48
C SER A 673 -18.58 -11.52 8.35
N THR A 674 -17.52 -10.71 8.50
CA THR A 674 -17.17 -9.64 7.56
C THR A 674 -16.03 -10.02 6.60
N TYR A 675 -15.08 -10.86 7.02
CA TYR A 675 -13.91 -11.29 6.24
C TYR A 675 -13.53 -12.72 6.62
N GLY A 676 -13.00 -13.52 5.67
CA GLY A 676 -12.43 -14.84 5.96
C GLY A 676 -13.44 -15.99 6.02
N ALA A 677 -12.96 -17.22 5.74
CA ALA A 677 -13.75 -18.43 5.85
C ALA A 677 -13.82 -18.90 7.31
N SER A 678 -14.97 -18.71 7.96
CA SER A 678 -15.23 -19.11 9.34
C SER A 678 -16.32 -20.18 9.43
N SER A 679 -16.43 -20.85 10.59
CA SER A 679 -17.51 -21.79 10.91
C SER A 679 -18.49 -21.11 11.86
N LEU A 680 -19.70 -20.82 11.37
CA LEU A 680 -20.77 -20.18 12.15
C LEU A 680 -21.86 -21.22 12.42
N ASP A 681 -22.28 -21.35 13.66
CA ASP A 681 -23.32 -22.26 14.13
C ASP A 681 -24.35 -21.47 14.96
N GLY A 682 -25.58 -21.33 14.47
CA GLY A 682 -26.66 -20.62 15.16
C GLY A 682 -27.00 -21.29 16.48
N GLY A 683 -27.35 -22.58 16.43
CA GLY A 683 -27.65 -23.37 17.61
C GLY A 683 -29.15 -23.62 17.71
N ALA A 684 -29.79 -23.26 18.82
CA ALA A 684 -31.21 -23.51 19.04
C ALA A 684 -32.02 -22.22 19.11
N GLY A 685 -32.65 -21.83 18.02
CA GLY A 685 -33.62 -20.75 17.95
C GLY A 685 -33.80 -20.29 16.52
N ASP A 686 -34.44 -19.14 16.32
CA ASP A 686 -34.62 -18.57 14.99
C ASP A 686 -33.47 -17.61 14.67
N ASP A 687 -32.41 -18.11 14.02
CA ASP A 687 -31.13 -17.40 13.91
C ASP A 687 -30.96 -16.58 12.62
N VAL A 688 -30.11 -15.56 12.68
CA VAL A 688 -29.70 -14.75 11.53
C VAL A 688 -28.20 -14.88 11.31
N ILE A 689 -27.81 -15.53 10.22
CA ILE A 689 -26.39 -15.79 9.90
C ILE A 689 -26.01 -15.04 8.63
N GLN A 690 -25.07 -14.10 8.74
CA GLN A 690 -24.60 -13.24 7.68
C GLN A 690 -23.10 -13.48 7.43
N ALA A 691 -22.71 -13.91 6.22
CA ALA A 691 -21.31 -14.19 5.89
C ALA A 691 -20.99 -13.95 4.40
N SER A 692 -19.73 -13.64 4.09
CA SER A 692 -19.22 -13.55 2.71
C SER A 692 -18.66 -14.88 2.19
N GLU A 693 -18.19 -15.76 3.08
CA GLU A 693 -17.63 -17.08 2.81
C GLU A 693 -17.62 -17.97 4.07
N GLY A 694 -17.29 -19.26 3.96
CA GLY A 694 -17.21 -20.17 5.12
C GLY A 694 -18.34 -21.20 5.21
N SER A 695 -18.43 -21.88 6.37
CA SER A 695 -19.41 -22.93 6.67
C SER A 695 -20.45 -22.40 7.65
N LEU A 696 -21.73 -22.50 7.29
CA LEU A 696 -22.86 -21.99 8.07
C LEU A 696 -23.76 -23.16 8.47
N THR A 697 -24.08 -23.24 9.76
CA THR A 697 -25.01 -24.21 10.35
C THR A 697 -26.09 -23.39 11.05
N GLY A 698 -27.36 -23.61 10.70
CA GLY A 698 -28.48 -22.91 11.34
C GLY A 698 -28.80 -23.52 12.70
N GLY A 699 -28.87 -24.85 12.74
CA GLY A 699 -29.26 -25.59 13.92
C GLY A 699 -30.77 -25.82 13.98
N ALA A 700 -31.38 -25.64 15.15
CA ALA A 700 -32.78 -25.96 15.41
C ALA A 700 -33.65 -24.71 15.51
N GLY A 701 -34.33 -24.36 14.42
CA GLY A 701 -35.39 -23.35 14.41
C GLY A 701 -35.76 -22.95 13.00
N ALA A 702 -36.19 -21.70 12.80
CA ALA A 702 -36.43 -21.15 11.47
C ALA A 702 -35.37 -20.09 11.13
N ASP A 703 -34.31 -20.54 10.47
CA ASP A 703 -33.09 -19.75 10.33
C ASP A 703 -33.07 -18.90 9.05
N ARG A 704 -32.36 -17.78 9.12
CA ARG A 704 -32.17 -16.83 8.02
C ARG A 704 -30.69 -16.70 7.66
N PHE A 705 -30.34 -17.18 6.48
CA PHE A 705 -28.99 -17.02 5.93
C PHE A 705 -28.90 -15.85 4.95
N THR A 706 -28.00 -14.91 5.19
CA THR A 706 -27.80 -13.68 4.41
C THR A 706 -26.39 -13.62 3.81
N PRO A 707 -26.14 -14.17 2.61
CA PRO A 707 -24.83 -14.08 1.98
C PRO A 707 -24.49 -12.64 1.53
N ASN A 708 -23.23 -12.22 1.69
CA ASN A 708 -22.75 -10.89 1.29
C ASN A 708 -21.77 -10.89 0.08
N GLY A 709 -21.45 -12.07 -0.47
CA GLY A 709 -20.28 -12.34 -1.33
C GLY A 709 -20.26 -11.78 -2.77
N LEU A 710 -20.67 -10.53 -3.00
CA LEU A 710 -20.30 -9.82 -4.23
C LEU A 710 -19.37 -8.64 -3.87
N PRO A 711 -18.04 -8.74 -4.12
CA PRO A 711 -17.12 -7.63 -3.93
C PRO A 711 -17.58 -6.39 -4.71
N SER A 712 -17.28 -5.20 -4.19
CA SER A 712 -17.51 -3.94 -4.89
C SER A 712 -16.61 -3.83 -6.13
N LEU A 713 -17.07 -4.43 -7.23
CA LEU A 713 -16.88 -4.09 -8.63
C LEU A 713 -15.61 -3.30 -9.03
N PHE A 714 -14.41 -3.84 -8.76
CA PHE A 714 -13.21 -3.56 -9.54
C PHE A 714 -12.37 -4.84 -9.66
N GLY A 715 -12.39 -5.46 -10.85
CA GLY A 715 -11.35 -6.41 -11.27
C GLY A 715 -11.58 -7.91 -11.01
N GLY A 716 -12.53 -8.54 -11.68
CA GLY A 716 -12.43 -9.97 -12.06
C GLY A 716 -12.17 -11.05 -10.97
N LEU A 717 -12.37 -10.74 -9.68
CA LEU A 717 -12.16 -11.69 -8.58
C LEU A 717 -13.24 -12.81 -8.58
N PRO A 718 -12.90 -14.05 -8.18
CA PRO A 718 -13.85 -15.14 -8.05
C PRO A 718 -14.95 -14.83 -7.00
N ILE A 719 -16.16 -15.34 -7.22
CA ILE A 719 -17.25 -15.27 -6.24
C ILE A 719 -16.91 -16.22 -5.09
N ASN A 720 -16.90 -15.72 -3.86
CA ASN A 720 -16.71 -16.57 -2.68
C ASN A 720 -18.03 -17.31 -2.36
N THR A 721 -17.92 -18.63 -2.09
CA THR A 721 -19.07 -19.50 -1.84
C THR A 721 -19.25 -19.72 -0.34
N VAL A 722 -20.45 -19.48 0.18
CA VAL A 722 -20.85 -19.97 1.53
C VAL A 722 -21.42 -21.38 1.44
N THR A 723 -21.07 -22.26 2.38
CA THR A 723 -21.61 -23.62 2.46
C THR A 723 -22.57 -23.72 3.63
N ILE A 724 -23.85 -23.99 3.37
CA ILE A 724 -24.85 -24.26 4.41
C ILE A 724 -24.90 -25.78 4.64
N THR A 725 -24.74 -26.22 5.88
CA THR A 725 -24.51 -27.63 6.24
C THR A 725 -25.80 -28.40 6.55
N ASP A 726 -26.83 -27.74 7.07
CA ASP A 726 -28.01 -28.38 7.68
C ASP A 726 -29.37 -27.79 7.30
N PHE A 727 -29.42 -26.89 6.29
CA PHE A 727 -30.62 -26.18 5.84
C PHE A 727 -31.95 -26.99 5.91
N ASP A 728 -32.85 -26.61 6.82
CA ASP A 728 -34.22 -27.13 6.90
C ASP A 728 -35.12 -26.40 5.91
N LYS A 729 -35.29 -27.00 4.73
CA LYS A 729 -36.23 -26.57 3.69
C LYS A 729 -37.67 -26.28 4.16
N ALA A 730 -38.11 -26.78 5.32
CA ALA A 730 -39.45 -26.51 5.84
C ALA A 730 -39.54 -25.22 6.67
N ALA A 731 -38.44 -24.78 7.27
CA ALA A 731 -38.37 -23.67 8.23
C ALA A 731 -37.53 -22.51 7.70
N ASP A 732 -36.37 -22.82 7.11
CA ASP A 732 -35.31 -21.86 6.81
C ASP A 732 -35.53 -21.06 5.53
N VAL A 733 -34.92 -19.88 5.53
CA VAL A 733 -34.98 -18.90 4.43
C VAL A 733 -33.61 -18.34 4.07
N ILE A 734 -33.45 -18.02 2.79
CA ILE A 734 -32.30 -17.33 2.22
C ILE A 734 -32.67 -15.89 1.92
N ASP A 735 -31.88 -14.96 2.44
CA ASP A 735 -32.01 -13.53 2.22
C ASP A 735 -30.93 -13.03 1.25
N LEU A 736 -31.32 -12.78 0.00
CA LEU A 736 -30.43 -12.24 -1.02
C LEU A 736 -30.37 -10.70 -1.02
N SER A 737 -30.94 -10.03 -0.01
CA SER A 737 -31.04 -8.55 0.04
C SER A 737 -29.69 -7.83 -0.01
N LYS A 738 -28.62 -8.44 0.51
CA LYS A 738 -27.26 -7.90 0.47
C LYS A 738 -26.52 -8.15 -0.85
N VAL A 739 -26.99 -9.12 -1.64
CA VAL A 739 -26.43 -9.48 -2.95
C VAL A 739 -27.05 -8.63 -4.06
N MET A 740 -28.35 -8.36 -3.98
CA MET A 740 -29.09 -7.67 -5.05
C MET A 740 -28.56 -6.27 -5.45
N PRO A 741 -28.13 -5.38 -4.53
CA PRO A 741 -27.62 -4.05 -4.89
C PRO A 741 -26.35 -4.08 -5.74
N ASN A 742 -25.58 -5.18 -5.68
CA ASN A 742 -24.31 -5.32 -6.39
C ASN A 742 -24.48 -5.94 -7.79
N LEU A 743 -25.70 -6.31 -8.17
CA LEU A 743 -26.06 -6.77 -9.53
C LEU A 743 -26.46 -5.55 -10.38
N TRP A 744 -25.61 -5.16 -11.34
CA TRP A 744 -25.89 -4.02 -12.25
C TRP A 744 -27.22 -4.20 -13.01
N ASN A 745 -28.00 -3.11 -13.12
CA ASN A 745 -29.21 -3.00 -13.96
C ASN A 745 -30.32 -4.03 -13.70
N ILE A 746 -30.71 -4.28 -12.45
CA ILE A 746 -31.99 -4.94 -12.17
C ILE A 746 -33.11 -3.93 -12.48
N GLU A 747 -33.78 -4.09 -13.63
CA GLU A 747 -35.04 -3.38 -13.89
C GLU A 747 -36.07 -3.80 -12.85
N ALA A 748 -36.65 -2.83 -12.13
CA ALA A 748 -37.66 -3.09 -11.11
C ALA A 748 -38.82 -3.93 -11.68
N GLY A 749 -39.05 -5.13 -11.11
CA GLY A 749 -40.09 -6.08 -11.54
C GLY A 749 -39.61 -7.20 -12.49
N THR A 750 -38.31 -7.31 -12.78
CA THR A 750 -37.77 -8.48 -13.51
C THR A 750 -37.72 -9.74 -12.65
N PRO A 751 -38.08 -10.94 -13.17
CA PRO A 751 -37.97 -12.18 -12.43
C PRO A 751 -36.50 -12.52 -12.09
N LEU A 752 -36.22 -12.78 -10.82
CA LEU A 752 -34.87 -13.12 -10.32
C LEU A 752 -34.28 -14.39 -10.93
N GLY A 753 -35.12 -15.25 -11.53
CA GLY A 753 -34.70 -16.45 -12.28
C GLY A 753 -33.81 -16.19 -13.50
N ARG A 754 -33.63 -14.93 -13.92
CA ARG A 754 -32.67 -14.55 -14.97
C ARG A 754 -31.24 -14.36 -14.47
N TYR A 755 -31.06 -14.15 -13.17
CA TYR A 755 -29.79 -13.85 -12.52
C TYR A 755 -29.29 -14.99 -11.64
N PHE A 756 -30.18 -15.83 -11.11
CA PHE A 756 -29.82 -16.92 -10.21
C PHE A 756 -30.28 -18.28 -10.75
N TYR A 757 -29.46 -19.32 -10.56
CA TYR A 757 -29.86 -20.70 -10.91
C TYR A 757 -29.31 -21.82 -10.04
N LEU A 758 -30.09 -22.90 -9.92
CA LEU A 758 -29.71 -24.07 -9.14
C LEU A 758 -29.01 -25.13 -10.00
N VAL A 759 -27.89 -25.66 -9.52
CA VAL A 759 -27.16 -26.78 -10.12
C VAL A 759 -27.04 -27.90 -9.09
N LYS A 760 -27.33 -29.14 -9.50
CA LYS A 760 -27.06 -30.31 -8.66
C LYS A 760 -25.59 -30.71 -8.79
N ASP A 761 -24.89 -30.79 -7.66
CA ASP A 761 -23.50 -31.22 -7.56
C ASP A 761 -23.41 -32.41 -6.60
N GLY A 762 -23.50 -33.64 -7.13
CA GLY A 762 -23.56 -34.85 -6.30
C GLY A 762 -24.82 -34.91 -5.40
N SER A 763 -24.61 -34.93 -4.09
CA SER A 763 -25.67 -34.83 -3.06
C SER A 763 -26.10 -33.39 -2.76
N ASP A 764 -25.32 -32.41 -3.21
CA ASP A 764 -25.47 -31.01 -2.85
C ASP A 764 -26.21 -30.24 -3.95
N THR A 765 -26.66 -29.04 -3.60
CA THR A 765 -27.21 -28.06 -4.53
C THR A 765 -26.38 -26.78 -4.48
N LEU A 766 -26.02 -26.24 -5.65
CA LEU A 766 -25.36 -24.94 -5.77
C LEU A 766 -26.35 -23.89 -6.26
N LEU A 767 -26.43 -22.74 -5.58
CA LEU A 767 -27.06 -21.52 -6.09
C LEU A 767 -25.99 -20.69 -6.81
N MET A 768 -26.15 -20.57 -8.12
CA MET A 768 -25.24 -19.92 -9.05
C MET A 768 -25.74 -18.52 -9.40
N VAL A 769 -24.81 -17.60 -9.64
CA VAL A 769 -25.09 -16.23 -10.11
C VAL A 769 -24.63 -16.07 -11.55
N ASN A 770 -25.50 -15.54 -12.39
CA ASN A 770 -25.23 -15.22 -13.79
C ASN A 770 -24.99 -13.71 -13.94
N ALA A 771 -23.73 -13.29 -13.97
CA ALA A 771 -23.36 -11.90 -14.17
C ALA A 771 -23.27 -11.58 -15.67
N ASP A 772 -24.41 -11.62 -16.37
CA ASP A 772 -24.80 -10.76 -17.52
C ASP A 772 -25.92 -11.38 -18.40
N PRO A 773 -27.16 -10.84 -18.34
CA PRO A 773 -28.19 -11.17 -19.34
C PRO A 773 -28.30 -10.17 -20.51
N LEU A 774 -27.52 -9.08 -20.56
CA LEU A 774 -27.76 -7.91 -21.42
C LEU A 774 -26.54 -7.13 -21.99
N ALA A 775 -25.26 -7.51 -21.84
CA ALA A 775 -24.17 -6.61 -22.25
C ALA A 775 -24.10 -6.39 -23.77
N GLN A 776 -24.37 -5.14 -24.15
CA GLN A 776 -23.89 -4.49 -25.36
C GLN A 776 -22.45 -3.94 -25.20
N SER A 777 -21.71 -4.33 -24.15
CA SER A 777 -20.33 -3.89 -23.89
C SER A 777 -19.35 -5.07 -23.96
N PRO A 778 -18.28 -4.99 -24.79
CA PRO A 778 -17.32 -6.09 -24.98
C PRO A 778 -16.25 -6.23 -23.88
N TYR A 779 -16.24 -5.41 -22.82
CA TYR A 779 -15.07 -5.27 -21.94
C TYR A 779 -15.17 -5.81 -20.49
N ILE A 780 -16.31 -6.35 -20.03
CA ILE A 780 -16.37 -7.01 -18.70
C ILE A 780 -17.17 -8.31 -18.80
N LYS A 781 -16.46 -9.45 -18.75
CA LYS A 781 -17.04 -10.79 -18.56
C LYS A 781 -16.67 -11.29 -17.16
N THR A 782 -17.55 -11.17 -16.20
CA THR A 782 -17.45 -11.91 -14.93
C THR A 782 -17.95 -13.35 -15.15
N PRO A 783 -17.17 -14.40 -14.85
CA PRO A 783 -17.63 -15.77 -14.99
C PRO A 783 -18.82 -16.07 -14.06
N PRO A 784 -19.77 -16.95 -14.44
CA PRO A 784 -20.77 -17.45 -13.50
C PRO A 784 -20.09 -18.22 -12.36
N GLY A 785 -20.45 -17.91 -11.12
CA GLY A 785 -19.87 -18.50 -9.91
C GLY A 785 -20.92 -18.93 -8.89
N ALA A 786 -20.54 -19.84 -7.99
CA ALA A 786 -21.43 -20.36 -6.93
C ALA A 786 -21.46 -19.38 -5.75
N LEU A 787 -22.65 -18.91 -5.39
CA LEU A 787 -22.85 -18.05 -4.23
C LEU A 787 -23.10 -18.88 -2.96
N ILE A 788 -23.92 -19.93 -3.08
CA ILE A 788 -24.28 -20.81 -1.96
C ILE A 788 -24.12 -22.27 -2.38
N ARG A 789 -23.55 -23.10 -1.51
CA ARG A 789 -23.63 -24.57 -1.55
C ARG A 789 -24.54 -25.04 -0.43
N PHE A 790 -25.62 -25.73 -0.76
CA PHE A 790 -26.49 -26.44 0.19
C PHE A 790 -26.05 -27.90 0.28
N SER A 791 -25.57 -28.31 1.44
CA SER A 791 -25.11 -29.68 1.67
C SER A 791 -26.31 -30.64 1.74
N ASN A 792 -26.25 -31.76 1.01
CA ASN A 792 -27.27 -32.82 1.06
C ASN A 792 -28.73 -32.41 0.72
N ILE A 793 -28.93 -31.28 0.04
CA ILE A 793 -30.24 -30.84 -0.44
C ILE A 793 -30.37 -31.13 -1.93
N ASP A 794 -31.48 -31.75 -2.34
CA ASP A 794 -31.84 -31.87 -3.76
C ASP A 794 -32.46 -30.55 -4.25
N PRO A 795 -32.10 -30.03 -5.45
CA PRO A 795 -32.58 -28.73 -5.90
C PRO A 795 -34.10 -28.69 -6.09
N THR A 796 -34.76 -29.83 -6.31
CA THR A 796 -36.22 -29.92 -6.40
C THR A 796 -36.95 -29.75 -5.08
N ALA A 797 -36.21 -29.79 -3.96
CA ALA A 797 -36.76 -29.60 -2.63
C ALA A 797 -36.86 -28.12 -2.23
N LEU A 798 -36.20 -27.21 -2.96
CA LEU A 798 -36.25 -25.76 -2.74
C LEU A 798 -37.43 -25.14 -3.49
N THR A 799 -38.12 -24.22 -2.84
CA THR A 799 -39.30 -23.53 -3.39
C THR A 799 -39.21 -22.02 -3.14
N ALA A 800 -40.14 -21.25 -3.70
CA ALA A 800 -40.21 -19.81 -3.48
C ALA A 800 -40.29 -19.41 -1.99
N ARG A 801 -40.79 -20.31 -1.13
CA ARG A 801 -40.85 -20.08 0.33
C ARG A 801 -39.47 -19.94 0.96
N ASN A 802 -38.45 -20.59 0.39
CA ASN A 802 -37.10 -20.62 0.95
C ASN A 802 -36.31 -19.35 0.62
N PHE A 803 -36.90 -18.36 -0.04
CA PHE A 803 -36.23 -17.12 -0.43
C PHE A 803 -37.08 -15.90 -0.10
N VAL A 804 -36.46 -14.87 0.46
CA VAL A 804 -37.17 -13.66 0.93
C VAL A 804 -37.61 -12.76 -0.23
N GLN A 805 -36.90 -12.79 -1.37
CA GLN A 805 -37.06 -11.84 -2.48
C GLN A 805 -38.04 -12.29 -3.59
N ASP A 806 -39.07 -13.11 -3.29
CA ASP A 806 -39.99 -13.68 -4.29
C ASP A 806 -39.28 -14.45 -5.44
N PHE A 807 -38.11 -15.04 -5.15
CA PHE A 807 -37.41 -15.92 -6.10
C PHE A 807 -38.08 -17.30 -6.11
N ASP A 808 -38.73 -17.67 -7.23
CA ASP A 808 -39.31 -19.00 -7.42
C ASP A 808 -38.42 -19.90 -8.29
N PRO A 809 -37.64 -20.83 -7.69
CA PRO A 809 -36.80 -21.77 -8.44
C PRO A 809 -37.61 -22.82 -9.23
N THR A 810 -38.94 -22.86 -9.06
CA THR A 810 -39.85 -23.81 -9.73
C THR A 810 -40.62 -23.22 -10.91
N SER A 811 -40.45 -21.91 -11.18
CA SER A 811 -41.12 -21.22 -12.29
C SER A 811 -40.74 -21.82 -13.65
N LYS A 812 -41.60 -21.72 -14.68
CA LYS A 812 -41.34 -22.36 -15.99
C LYS A 812 -40.20 -21.75 -16.81
N ASP A 813 -39.71 -20.57 -16.41
CA ASP A 813 -38.48 -19.99 -16.93
C ASP A 813 -37.25 -20.79 -16.41
N PHE A 814 -37.45 -21.62 -15.39
CA PHE A 814 -36.57 -22.67 -14.90
C PHE A 814 -36.97 -24.04 -15.48
N GLN A 815 -36.12 -24.61 -16.33
CA GLN A 815 -36.13 -26.06 -16.58
C GLN A 815 -34.87 -26.65 -15.95
N PRO A 816 -34.98 -27.45 -14.87
CA PRO A 816 -33.82 -28.09 -14.27
C PRO A 816 -33.22 -29.09 -15.26
N VAL A 817 -31.97 -28.88 -15.65
CA VAL A 817 -31.21 -29.94 -16.34
C VAL A 817 -30.89 -31.00 -15.29
N THR A 818 -31.73 -32.04 -15.23
CA THR A 818 -31.45 -33.21 -14.40
C THR A 818 -30.32 -33.99 -15.05
N VAL A 819 -29.09 -33.84 -14.54
CA VAL A 819 -27.99 -34.77 -14.86
C VAL A 819 -28.03 -35.91 -13.85
N MET A 820 -28.56 -37.06 -14.25
CA MET A 820 -28.33 -38.30 -13.50
C MET A 820 -27.01 -38.93 -13.95
N GLY A 821 -26.03 -38.98 -13.05
CA GLY A 821 -24.81 -39.76 -13.24
C GLY A 821 -24.40 -40.40 -11.91
N GLY A 822 -24.52 -41.72 -11.80
CA GLY A 822 -24.01 -42.49 -10.66
C GLY A 822 -22.49 -42.56 -10.65
N ALA A 823 -21.93 -43.00 -9.52
CA ALA A 823 -20.50 -43.06 -9.23
C ALA A 823 -19.64 -43.57 -10.41
N GLY A 824 -18.67 -42.74 -10.84
CA GLY A 824 -17.56 -43.14 -11.70
C GLY A 824 -17.54 -42.60 -13.14
N SER A 825 -18.03 -41.40 -13.44
CA SER A 825 -17.83 -40.82 -14.78
C SER A 825 -17.83 -39.29 -14.81
N ASP A 826 -16.68 -38.72 -15.18
CA ASP A 826 -16.51 -37.32 -15.59
C ASP A 826 -17.23 -37.04 -16.93
N LEU A 827 -17.78 -35.81 -17.02
CA LEU A 827 -18.16 -35.02 -18.20
C LEU A 827 -19.66 -34.57 -18.26
N LEU A 828 -19.89 -33.25 -18.19
CA LEU A 828 -21.12 -32.56 -18.60
C LEU A 828 -21.15 -32.34 -20.14
N ILE A 829 -22.31 -32.59 -20.76
CA ILE A 829 -22.66 -32.30 -22.17
C ILE A 829 -23.81 -31.27 -22.20
N GLY A 830 -23.76 -30.31 -23.12
CA GLY A 830 -24.94 -29.65 -23.71
C GLY A 830 -24.51 -28.93 -25.00
N SER A 831 -25.13 -29.04 -26.18
CA SER A 831 -26.36 -29.63 -26.68
C SER A 831 -26.10 -30.19 -28.11
N LEU A 832 -26.88 -31.19 -28.56
CA LEU A 832 -26.91 -31.74 -29.93
C LEU A 832 -25.59 -32.00 -30.70
N SER A 833 -24.47 -32.27 -30.03
CA SER A 833 -23.43 -33.19 -30.50
C SER A 833 -22.48 -33.47 -29.34
N ASN A 834 -22.25 -34.74 -29.06
CA ASN A 834 -21.34 -35.22 -28.02
C ASN A 834 -19.93 -34.66 -28.25
N ASP A 835 -19.45 -33.79 -27.37
CA ASP A 835 -18.02 -33.56 -27.21
C ASP A 835 -17.60 -33.84 -25.78
N ARG A 836 -16.55 -34.66 -25.69
CA ARG A 836 -15.84 -35.16 -24.50
C ARG A 836 -14.36 -34.98 -24.79
N PHE A 837 -13.66 -34.13 -24.03
CA PHE A 837 -12.20 -34.02 -24.12
C PHE A 837 -11.56 -34.23 -22.74
N VAL A 838 -10.68 -35.22 -22.66
CA VAL A 838 -9.60 -35.34 -21.66
C VAL A 838 -8.31 -35.59 -22.44
N GLY A 839 -7.23 -34.96 -21.97
CA GLY A 839 -6.02 -34.62 -22.72
C GLY A 839 -5.16 -35.78 -23.22
N GLY A 840 -4.23 -35.40 -24.11
CA GLY A 840 -3.00 -36.16 -24.34
C GLY A 840 -1.90 -35.58 -23.46
N GLY A 841 -1.45 -36.35 -22.48
CA GLY A 841 -0.20 -36.10 -21.78
C GLY A 841 1.01 -36.49 -22.62
N GLY A 842 2.15 -35.87 -22.32
CA GLY A 842 3.38 -36.62 -22.23
C GLY A 842 3.36 -37.40 -20.92
N ILE A 843 3.37 -38.73 -21.00
CA ILE A 843 3.64 -39.62 -19.88
C ILE A 843 5.04 -40.20 -20.11
N ASP A 844 5.90 -40.08 -19.09
CA ASP A 844 6.42 -41.22 -18.35
C ASP A 844 6.45 -40.77 -16.89
N ALA A 845 5.43 -41.04 -16.07
CA ALA A 845 5.16 -42.31 -15.41
C ALA A 845 6.40 -43.19 -15.20
N VAL A 846 7.04 -43.00 -14.03
CA VAL A 846 7.25 -44.16 -13.17
C VAL A 846 6.73 -43.83 -11.76
N ARG A 847 5.51 -44.32 -11.49
CA ARG A 847 4.89 -44.61 -10.19
C ARG A 847 4.97 -43.54 -9.11
N TYR A 848 3.83 -42.96 -8.73
CA TYR A 848 3.17 -43.29 -7.46
C TYR A 848 1.66 -43.07 -7.60
N THR A 849 0.93 -44.02 -7.05
CA THR A 849 -0.52 -44.14 -7.03
C THR A 849 -1.13 -43.23 -5.96
N GLY A 850 -2.12 -42.40 -6.37
CA GLY A 850 -3.15 -41.85 -5.49
C GLY A 850 -2.94 -40.40 -5.03
N SER A 851 -3.59 -39.45 -5.69
CA SER A 851 -4.36 -38.36 -5.05
C SER A 851 -5.03 -37.52 -6.15
N ALA A 852 -6.21 -36.97 -5.83
CA ALA A 852 -7.04 -36.10 -6.64
C ALA A 852 -6.36 -34.73 -6.83
N ASP A 853 -6.25 -34.21 -8.06
CA ASP A 853 -5.99 -32.77 -8.32
C ASP A 853 -5.93 -32.37 -9.82
N LEU A 854 -6.96 -32.70 -10.63
CA LEU A 854 -7.02 -32.18 -12.02
C LEU A 854 -8.45 -31.82 -12.47
N VAL A 855 -9.15 -30.96 -11.72
CA VAL A 855 -10.42 -30.37 -12.15
C VAL A 855 -10.20 -28.90 -12.56
N GLY A 856 -10.49 -28.58 -13.84
CA GLY A 856 -10.83 -27.23 -14.32
C GLY A 856 -9.72 -26.37 -14.96
N ARG A 857 -9.46 -26.47 -16.29
CA ARG A 857 -8.70 -25.47 -17.11
C ARG A 857 -9.16 -25.47 -18.60
N GLN A 858 -9.32 -24.31 -19.27
CA GLN A 858 -9.89 -24.13 -20.64
C GLN A 858 -8.90 -23.46 -21.66
N ILE A 859 -9.07 -23.69 -22.98
CA ILE A 859 -8.28 -23.13 -24.13
C ILE A 859 -9.24 -22.52 -25.17
N PHE A 860 -8.89 -21.41 -25.84
CA PHE A 860 -9.70 -20.74 -26.89
C PHE A 860 -8.96 -20.54 -28.23
N ILE A 861 -9.68 -20.66 -29.35
CA ILE A 861 -9.20 -20.33 -30.71
C ILE A 861 -9.82 -19.00 -31.13
N ASP A 862 -8.99 -18.01 -31.44
CA ASP A 862 -9.44 -16.63 -31.62
C ASP A 862 -9.64 -16.22 -33.09
N SER A 863 -8.90 -16.78 -34.05
CA SER A 863 -9.17 -16.51 -35.49
C SER A 863 -8.56 -17.53 -36.47
N ILE A 864 -9.09 -17.54 -37.71
CA ILE A 864 -8.65 -18.39 -38.84
C ILE A 864 -8.52 -17.54 -40.10
N TRP A 865 -7.41 -17.65 -40.84
CA TRP A 865 -7.25 -17.01 -42.15
C TRP A 865 -6.48 -17.89 -43.16
N GLN A 866 -6.49 -17.52 -44.45
CA GLN A 866 -5.72 -18.21 -45.49
C GLN A 866 -4.69 -17.26 -46.11
N SER A 867 -3.46 -17.76 -46.26
CA SER A 867 -2.39 -17.10 -47.02
C SER A 867 -1.62 -18.18 -47.79
N GLU A 868 -1.32 -17.90 -49.06
CA GLU A 868 -0.57 -18.79 -49.99
C GLU A 868 -1.11 -20.24 -50.09
N GLY A 869 -2.43 -20.41 -49.96
CA GLY A 869 -3.07 -21.72 -50.10
C GLY A 869 -2.97 -22.63 -48.87
N GLN A 870 -2.51 -22.12 -47.73
CA GLN A 870 -2.55 -22.80 -46.44
C GLN A 870 -3.46 -22.05 -45.44
N PHE A 871 -4.09 -22.80 -44.52
CA PHE A 871 -4.88 -22.24 -43.42
C PHE A 871 -3.98 -21.92 -42.22
N HIS A 872 -4.24 -20.77 -41.58
CA HIS A 872 -3.53 -20.23 -40.43
C HIS A 872 -4.49 -20.15 -39.23
N TYR A 873 -4.00 -20.46 -38.03
CA TYR A 873 -4.79 -20.51 -36.79
C TYR A 873 -4.10 -19.71 -35.69
N ARG A 874 -4.86 -18.89 -34.96
CA ARG A 874 -4.39 -18.16 -33.75
C ARG A 874 -5.11 -18.69 -32.50
N VAL A 875 -4.35 -19.03 -31.47
CA VAL A 875 -4.83 -19.62 -30.20
C VAL A 875 -4.26 -18.81 -29.03
N THR A 876 -5.05 -18.59 -27.99
CA THR A 876 -4.63 -17.84 -26.80
C THR A 876 -4.69 -18.74 -25.55
N ASP A 877 -3.57 -18.79 -24.81
CA ASP A 877 -3.41 -19.51 -23.55
C ASP A 877 -3.41 -18.50 -22.38
N THR A 878 -4.12 -18.81 -21.29
CA THR A 878 -4.34 -17.89 -20.14
C THR A 878 -3.58 -18.29 -18.88
N ARG A 879 -2.43 -18.97 -19.00
CA ARG A 879 -1.53 -19.21 -17.85
C ARG A 879 -0.92 -17.90 -17.33
N GLY A 880 -0.95 -17.70 -16.00
CA GLY A 880 -0.45 -16.49 -15.31
C GLY A 880 1.04 -16.14 -15.45
N ASN A 881 1.86 -16.96 -16.12
CA ASN A 881 3.29 -16.68 -16.31
C ASN A 881 3.72 -16.66 -17.81
N GLY A 882 2.79 -16.40 -18.73
CA GLY A 882 3.13 -16.24 -20.14
C GLY A 882 1.94 -15.75 -20.97
N ASN A 883 1.73 -14.44 -21.03
CA ASN A 883 0.92 -13.85 -22.10
C ASN A 883 1.71 -13.99 -23.41
N GLY A 884 1.36 -14.97 -24.23
CA GLY A 884 1.93 -15.18 -25.55
C GLY A 884 0.87 -15.60 -26.55
N ILE A 885 0.78 -14.89 -27.66
CA ILE A 885 0.05 -15.31 -28.86
C ILE A 885 0.98 -16.26 -29.62
N ASP A 886 0.63 -17.54 -29.74
CA ASP A 886 1.40 -18.51 -30.53
C ASP A 886 0.77 -18.70 -31.92
N ASP A 887 1.56 -18.48 -32.99
CA ASP A 887 1.18 -18.80 -34.37
C ASP A 887 1.70 -20.20 -34.75
N MET A 888 0.79 -21.13 -35.09
CA MET A 888 1.16 -22.48 -35.53
C MET A 888 1.42 -22.55 -37.03
N PHE A 889 2.61 -22.97 -37.45
CA PHE A 889 2.98 -23.15 -38.86
C PHE A 889 3.00 -24.63 -39.30
N GLY A 890 2.53 -24.91 -40.52
CA GLY A 890 2.81 -26.17 -41.25
C GLY A 890 1.94 -27.38 -40.92
N VAL A 891 0.72 -27.19 -40.40
CA VAL A 891 -0.22 -28.30 -40.14
C VAL A 891 -1.01 -28.61 -41.42
N GLU A 892 -0.77 -29.78 -42.01
CA GLU A 892 -1.53 -30.26 -43.17
C GLU A 892 -2.73 -31.08 -42.68
N ILE A 893 -3.95 -30.64 -42.99
CA ILE A 893 -5.20 -31.26 -42.54
C ILE A 893 -5.97 -31.77 -43.77
N ALA A 894 -6.27 -33.07 -43.80
CA ALA A 894 -7.20 -33.63 -44.79
C ALA A 894 -8.64 -33.46 -44.34
N ILE A 895 -9.46 -32.88 -45.22
CA ILE A 895 -10.90 -32.78 -45.02
C ILE A 895 -11.59 -33.94 -45.73
N LEU A 896 -12.30 -34.77 -44.95
CA LEU A 896 -13.09 -35.90 -45.45
C LEU A 896 -14.53 -35.75 -44.96
N GLY A 897 -15.39 -35.26 -45.85
CA GLY A 897 -16.73 -34.79 -45.49
C GLY A 897 -16.65 -33.49 -44.69
N ASN A 898 -17.38 -33.39 -43.58
CA ASN A 898 -17.36 -32.20 -42.72
C ASN A 898 -16.30 -32.28 -41.61
N ASN A 899 -15.37 -33.24 -41.69
CA ASN A 899 -14.34 -33.49 -40.67
C ASN A 899 -12.95 -33.10 -41.18
N ALA A 900 -12.11 -32.53 -40.31
CA ALA A 900 -10.71 -32.18 -40.58
C ALA A 900 -9.76 -33.11 -39.78
N ILE A 901 -8.79 -33.74 -40.44
CA ILE A 901 -7.84 -34.71 -39.85
C ILE A 901 -6.39 -34.28 -40.15
N PRO A 902 -5.54 -33.99 -39.15
CA PRO A 902 -4.13 -33.64 -39.39
C PRO A 902 -3.30 -34.86 -39.85
N LEU A 903 -2.46 -34.70 -40.88
CA LEU A 903 -1.74 -35.78 -41.56
C LEU A 903 -0.24 -35.95 -41.20
N ARG A 904 0.38 -35.04 -40.42
CA ARG A 904 1.79 -35.18 -39.97
C ARG A 904 2.17 -34.34 -38.74
N ALA A 905 3.17 -34.80 -37.98
CA ALA A 905 3.71 -34.14 -36.77
C ALA A 905 5.10 -33.47 -37.01
N PRO A 906 5.40 -32.32 -36.37
CA PRO A 906 6.71 -31.64 -36.47
C PRO A 906 7.79 -32.28 -35.57
N GLN A 907 9.07 -32.12 -35.94
CA GLN A 907 10.26 -32.66 -35.25
C GLN A 907 10.98 -31.57 -34.42
N PRO A 908 11.53 -31.89 -33.22
CA PRO A 908 12.25 -30.94 -32.36
C PRO A 908 13.77 -31.00 -32.51
N ASN A 909 14.45 -29.86 -32.34
CA ASN A 909 15.90 -29.76 -32.12
C ASN A 909 16.23 -29.18 -30.72
N THR A 910 16.62 -30.07 -29.79
CA THR A 910 17.68 -30.04 -28.71
C THR A 910 18.15 -28.73 -28.04
N PRO A 911 18.77 -28.79 -26.82
CA PRO A 911 18.33 -29.40 -25.55
C PRO A 911 18.53 -28.46 -24.31
N TYR A 912 17.53 -28.37 -23.43
CA TYR A 912 17.65 -27.71 -22.12
C TYR A 912 18.18 -28.71 -21.06
N ARG A 913 19.10 -28.27 -20.17
CA ARG A 913 19.68 -29.10 -19.08
C ARG A 913 18.66 -29.26 -17.93
N PRO A 914 18.54 -30.44 -17.28
CA PRO A 914 17.52 -30.66 -16.25
C PRO A 914 17.82 -29.91 -14.94
N TYR A 915 16.75 -29.41 -14.32
CA TYR A 915 16.70 -28.83 -12.97
C TYR A 915 16.99 -29.91 -11.91
N ASP A 916 17.82 -29.56 -10.92
CA ASP A 916 18.11 -30.34 -9.72
C ASP A 916 17.21 -29.85 -8.57
N THR A 917 16.40 -30.75 -8.00
CA THR A 917 15.33 -30.50 -7.02
C THR A 917 15.75 -30.86 -5.57
N THR A 918 16.96 -30.50 -5.15
CA THR A 918 17.56 -31.02 -3.90
C THR A 918 17.76 -30.00 -2.77
N GLN A 919 17.07 -28.84 -2.77
CA GLN A 919 17.36 -27.76 -1.80
C GLN A 919 16.19 -27.19 -0.98
N PHE A 920 14.96 -27.70 -1.11
CA PHE A 920 13.81 -27.26 -0.29
C PHE A 920 13.16 -28.45 0.43
N ASP A 921 13.11 -28.43 1.77
CA ASP A 921 12.43 -29.47 2.56
C ASP A 921 10.95 -29.12 2.75
N GLU A 922 10.16 -29.45 1.73
CA GLU A 922 8.73 -29.16 1.71
C GLU A 922 7.97 -29.79 2.88
N ALA A 923 8.35 -30.98 3.33
CA ALA A 923 7.69 -31.64 4.44
C ALA A 923 7.90 -30.88 5.76
N ALA A 924 9.09 -30.32 5.97
CA ALA A 924 9.38 -29.47 7.11
C ALA A 924 8.65 -28.12 7.02
N TYR A 925 8.54 -27.51 5.84
CA TYR A 925 7.81 -26.25 5.64
C TYR A 925 6.33 -26.39 5.98
N LEU A 926 5.70 -27.43 5.45
CA LEU A 926 4.27 -27.68 5.67
C LEU A 926 4.00 -28.15 7.11
N ALA A 927 5.00 -28.69 7.82
CA ALA A 927 4.88 -29.01 9.24
C ALA A 927 5.06 -27.77 10.13
N LEU A 928 5.93 -26.83 9.75
CA LEU A 928 6.16 -25.57 10.48
C LEU A 928 5.04 -24.56 10.25
N TYR A 929 4.42 -24.59 9.07
CA TYR A 929 3.33 -23.72 8.64
C TYR A 929 2.11 -24.55 8.22
N PRO A 930 1.29 -24.99 9.20
CA PRO A 930 0.10 -25.81 8.95
C PRO A 930 -0.94 -25.09 8.09
N ASP A 931 -0.96 -23.76 8.12
CA ASP A 931 -1.75 -22.89 7.25
C ASP A 931 -1.31 -23.03 5.79
N VAL A 932 -0.01 -23.02 5.51
CA VAL A 932 0.52 -23.27 4.17
C VAL A 932 0.27 -24.72 3.74
N ALA A 933 0.34 -25.68 4.65
CA ALA A 933 -0.07 -27.06 4.38
C ALA A 933 -1.54 -27.15 3.98
N ALA A 934 -2.41 -26.36 4.61
CA ALA A 934 -3.82 -26.25 4.24
C ALA A 934 -3.99 -25.58 2.87
N MET A 935 -3.24 -24.51 2.56
CA MET A 935 -3.28 -23.82 1.26
C MET A 935 -2.76 -24.70 0.11
N VAL A 936 -1.68 -25.44 0.32
CA VAL A 936 -1.13 -26.40 -0.65
C VAL A 936 -2.08 -27.58 -0.83
N LYS A 937 -2.68 -28.08 0.25
CA LYS A 937 -3.72 -29.13 0.20
C LYS A 937 -5.02 -28.65 -0.42
N ALA A 938 -5.31 -27.35 -0.37
CA ALA A 938 -6.43 -26.69 -1.04
C ALA A 938 -6.09 -26.29 -2.50
N GLY A 939 -4.87 -26.60 -2.97
CA GLY A 939 -4.43 -26.33 -4.35
C GLY A 939 -4.16 -24.86 -4.67
N GLN A 940 -4.13 -23.98 -3.67
CA GLN A 940 -3.86 -22.55 -3.83
C GLN A 940 -2.40 -22.29 -4.21
N TYR A 941 -1.47 -23.13 -3.74
CA TYR A 941 -0.07 -23.15 -4.18
C TYR A 941 0.33 -24.56 -4.59
N ALA A 942 1.13 -24.67 -5.65
CA ALA A 942 1.50 -25.96 -6.23
C ALA A 942 2.43 -26.81 -5.32
N SER A 943 3.09 -26.16 -4.36
CA SER A 943 3.95 -26.77 -3.35
C SER A 943 4.19 -25.76 -2.23
N GLY A 944 4.69 -26.22 -1.08
CA GLY A 944 5.20 -25.34 -0.02
C GLY A 944 6.30 -24.42 -0.54
N GLU A 945 7.12 -24.89 -1.49
CA GLU A 945 8.17 -24.10 -2.14
C GLU A 945 7.58 -22.99 -3.01
N ALA A 946 6.51 -23.30 -3.75
CA ALA A 946 5.82 -22.32 -4.58
C ALA A 946 5.18 -21.23 -3.72
N HIS A 947 4.61 -21.59 -2.57
CA HIS A 947 4.13 -20.62 -1.58
C HIS A 947 5.29 -19.76 -1.04
N TYR A 948 6.36 -20.41 -0.59
CA TYR A 948 7.54 -19.72 -0.05
C TYR A 948 8.13 -18.70 -1.03
N LEU A 949 8.27 -19.07 -2.31
CA LEU A 949 8.80 -18.20 -3.35
C LEU A 949 7.82 -17.10 -3.78
N ALA A 950 6.51 -17.38 -3.81
CA ALA A 950 5.52 -16.42 -4.27
C ALA A 950 5.23 -15.35 -3.21
N VAL A 951 5.10 -15.75 -1.94
CA VAL A 951 4.57 -14.87 -0.88
C VAL A 951 5.27 -15.09 0.47
N GLY A 952 5.74 -16.31 0.77
CA GLY A 952 6.38 -16.60 2.05
C GLY A 952 7.65 -15.78 2.36
N ARG A 953 8.36 -15.27 1.33
CA ARG A 953 9.49 -14.34 1.47
C ARG A 953 9.08 -12.96 1.97
N SER A 954 7.98 -12.41 1.46
CA SER A 954 7.43 -11.12 1.89
C SER A 954 6.71 -11.20 3.22
N GLU A 955 6.31 -12.39 3.65
CA GLU A 955 5.68 -12.66 4.94
C GLU A 955 6.70 -13.01 6.05
N PHE A 956 8.00 -12.86 5.78
CA PHE A 956 9.08 -13.20 6.72
C PHE A 956 9.03 -14.64 7.26
N ARG A 957 8.39 -15.56 6.54
CA ARG A 957 8.33 -16.98 6.95
C ARG A 957 9.71 -17.59 6.77
N ALA A 958 10.19 -18.31 7.77
CA ALA A 958 11.45 -19.02 7.67
C ALA A 958 11.38 -20.12 6.60
N SER A 959 12.33 -20.14 5.66
CA SER A 959 12.60 -21.35 4.87
C SER A 959 12.95 -22.49 5.83
N PRO A 960 12.44 -23.72 5.65
CA PRO A 960 12.93 -24.84 6.42
C PRO A 960 14.36 -25.08 5.96
N ALA A 961 15.30 -24.79 6.85
CA ALA A 961 16.68 -25.11 6.65
C ALA A 961 16.82 -26.60 6.34
N ARG A 962 17.91 -26.94 5.65
CA ARG A 962 18.57 -28.22 5.89
C ARG A 962 18.62 -28.49 7.40
N LEU A 963 18.62 -29.77 7.76
CA LEU A 963 18.67 -30.33 9.11
C LEU A 963 19.79 -29.82 10.06
N ASP A 964 20.50 -28.73 9.75
CA ASP A 964 21.56 -28.14 10.56
C ASP A 964 21.21 -26.78 11.21
N GLY A 965 20.20 -26.03 10.76
CA GLY A 965 19.76 -24.78 11.44
C GLY A 965 20.54 -23.50 11.08
N THR A 966 21.27 -23.48 9.96
CA THR A 966 22.16 -22.37 9.58
C THR A 966 21.46 -21.12 9.03
N LEU A 967 20.18 -21.20 8.63
CA LEU A 967 19.46 -20.09 7.96
C LEU A 967 18.96 -18.99 8.90
N VAL A 968 18.72 -19.26 10.20
CA VAL A 968 18.36 -18.22 11.19
C VAL A 968 19.53 -17.28 11.48
N LEU A 969 20.75 -17.74 11.22
CA LEU A 969 21.97 -16.95 11.40
C LEU A 969 22.39 -16.24 10.11
N PHE A 970 21.55 -16.25 9.07
CA PHE A 970 21.80 -15.54 7.82
C PHE A 970 20.68 -14.53 7.59
N ASP A 971 21.03 -13.25 7.66
CA ASP A 971 20.15 -12.12 7.40
C ASP A 971 20.36 -11.66 5.97
N GLU A 972 19.42 -11.99 5.09
CA GLU A 972 19.48 -11.63 3.66
C GLU A 972 19.47 -10.11 3.44
N SER A 973 18.76 -9.35 4.27
CA SER A 973 18.71 -7.89 4.15
C SER A 973 20.04 -7.26 4.53
N PHE A 974 20.62 -7.65 5.67
CA PHE A 974 21.96 -7.24 6.08
C PHE A 974 23.02 -7.67 5.06
N TYR A 975 22.95 -8.92 4.60
CA TYR A 975 23.92 -9.48 3.67
C TYR A 975 23.89 -8.76 2.32
N LEU A 976 22.71 -8.44 1.79
CA LEU A 976 22.60 -7.68 0.54
C LEU A 976 23.00 -6.21 0.70
N ALA A 977 22.68 -5.59 1.85
CA ALA A 977 23.09 -4.23 2.16
C ALA A 977 24.62 -4.09 2.27
N GLN A 978 25.28 -5.05 2.91
CA GLN A 978 26.73 -5.05 3.07
C GLN A 978 27.47 -5.49 1.79
N ASN A 979 26.77 -6.13 0.85
CA ASN A 979 27.34 -6.71 -0.36
C ASN A 979 26.55 -6.30 -1.62
N PRO A 980 26.65 -5.03 -2.07
CA PRO A 980 25.90 -4.54 -3.23
C PRO A 980 26.21 -5.30 -4.52
N ASP A 981 27.43 -5.82 -4.66
CA ASP A 981 27.85 -6.66 -5.77
C ASP A 981 27.05 -7.97 -5.86
N VAL A 982 26.52 -8.46 -4.74
CA VAL A 982 25.68 -9.66 -4.66
C VAL A 982 24.22 -9.33 -4.95
N ALA A 983 23.75 -8.12 -4.60
CA ALA A 983 22.39 -7.66 -4.85
C ALA A 983 22.07 -7.58 -6.36
N GLU A 984 23.04 -7.17 -7.19
CA GLU A 984 22.87 -7.08 -8.65
C GLU A 984 22.70 -8.45 -9.34
N VAL A 985 23.27 -9.49 -8.73
CA VAL A 985 23.40 -10.82 -9.33
C VAL A 985 22.51 -11.88 -8.69
N SER A 986 21.76 -11.52 -7.64
CA SER A 986 20.86 -12.42 -6.91
C SER A 986 19.40 -12.13 -7.25
N GLY A 987 18.65 -13.13 -7.71
CA GLY A 987 17.22 -12.98 -8.02
C GLY A 987 16.73 -13.88 -9.17
N VAL A 988 15.42 -13.84 -9.42
CA VAL A 988 14.80 -14.67 -10.47
C VAL A 988 15.35 -14.28 -11.85
N GLY A 989 16.07 -15.20 -12.50
CA GLY A 989 16.71 -14.97 -13.80
C GLY A 989 18.12 -14.36 -13.75
N ARG A 990 18.71 -14.19 -12.56
CA ARG A 990 20.08 -13.68 -12.36
C ARG A 990 21.10 -14.81 -12.14
N ALA A 991 22.37 -14.45 -11.93
CA ALA A 991 23.49 -15.41 -11.83
C ALA A 991 23.41 -16.30 -10.58
N PHE A 992 22.83 -15.79 -9.50
CA PHE A 992 22.49 -16.50 -8.27
C PHE A 992 20.98 -16.42 -8.03
N ARG A 993 20.41 -17.51 -7.53
CA ARG A 993 18.96 -17.61 -7.27
C ARG A 993 18.56 -16.90 -5.98
N SER A 994 19.49 -16.75 -5.04
CA SER A 994 19.36 -15.99 -3.78
C SER A 994 20.71 -15.53 -3.26
N SER A 995 20.70 -14.55 -2.35
CA SER A 995 21.91 -14.09 -1.66
C SER A 995 22.55 -15.21 -0.81
N TRP A 996 21.73 -16.13 -0.29
CA TRP A 996 22.19 -17.35 0.39
C TRP A 996 22.98 -18.29 -0.54
N GLU A 997 22.54 -18.47 -1.79
CA GLU A 997 23.29 -19.29 -2.77
C GLU A 997 24.67 -18.68 -3.02
N HIS A 998 24.74 -17.35 -3.14
CA HIS A 998 26.02 -16.66 -3.21
C HIS A 998 26.85 -16.85 -1.93
N TYR A 999 26.26 -16.68 -0.75
CA TYR A 999 26.96 -16.83 0.53
C TYR A 999 27.59 -18.21 0.70
N VAL A 1000 26.81 -19.27 0.47
CA VAL A 1000 27.28 -20.67 0.60
C VAL A 1000 28.36 -20.99 -0.42
N GLN A 1001 28.25 -20.46 -1.64
CA GLN A 1001 29.19 -20.78 -2.71
C GLN A 1001 30.50 -19.99 -2.61
N TYR A 1002 30.39 -18.71 -2.24
CA TYR A 1002 31.46 -17.71 -2.29
C TYR A 1002 31.60 -16.93 -0.98
N GLY A 1003 30.51 -16.33 -0.47
CA GLY A 1003 30.57 -15.37 0.64
C GLY A 1003 31.24 -15.87 1.92
N ALA A 1004 30.94 -17.10 2.34
CA ALA A 1004 31.57 -17.76 3.47
C ALA A 1004 33.10 -17.89 3.33
N LYS A 1005 33.61 -18.09 2.11
CA LYS A 1005 35.06 -18.19 1.83
C LYS A 1005 35.71 -16.83 1.63
N GLU A 1006 34.92 -15.83 1.27
CA GLU A 1006 35.33 -14.46 1.09
C GLU A 1006 35.39 -13.68 2.42
N GLY A 1007 34.97 -14.32 3.53
CA GLY A 1007 34.97 -13.69 4.85
C GLY A 1007 33.78 -12.74 5.08
N ARG A 1008 32.74 -12.83 4.26
CA ARG A 1008 31.57 -11.94 4.36
C ARG A 1008 30.69 -12.33 5.55
N ASP A 1009 30.18 -11.33 6.27
CA ASP A 1009 29.40 -11.56 7.48
C ASP A 1009 27.94 -11.91 7.16
N PRO A 1010 27.39 -12.98 7.75
CA PRO A 1010 26.04 -13.45 7.44
C PRO A 1010 24.94 -12.68 8.17
N ASN A 1011 25.25 -11.97 9.25
CA ASN A 1011 24.34 -11.10 9.99
C ASN A 1011 25.15 -10.11 10.83
N ILE A 1012 24.50 -9.05 11.33
CA ILE A 1012 25.14 -7.98 12.12
C ILE A 1012 25.76 -8.45 13.45
N PHE A 1013 25.42 -9.64 13.94
CA PHE A 1013 25.89 -10.23 15.21
C PHE A 1013 26.92 -11.38 15.03
N PHE A 1014 27.35 -11.66 13.79
CA PHE A 1014 28.36 -12.67 13.46
C PHE A 1014 29.54 -12.06 12.68
N ASP A 1015 30.76 -12.18 13.21
CA ASP A 1015 31.99 -11.65 12.59
C ASP A 1015 32.84 -12.83 12.10
N THR A 1016 32.82 -13.06 10.79
CA THR A 1016 33.41 -14.23 10.12
C THR A 1016 34.93 -14.23 10.24
N ASP A 1017 35.55 -13.08 10.00
CA ASP A 1017 37.00 -12.91 10.05
C ASP A 1017 37.51 -13.07 11.49
N TRP A 1018 36.83 -12.46 12.46
CA TRP A 1018 37.16 -12.61 13.88
C TRP A 1018 36.95 -14.04 14.36
N TYR A 1019 35.86 -14.68 13.95
CA TYR A 1019 35.56 -16.06 14.34
C TYR A 1019 36.65 -17.01 13.87
N LEU A 1020 37.09 -16.92 12.61
CA LEU A 1020 38.18 -17.74 12.07
C LEU A 1020 39.55 -17.39 12.66
N ALA A 1021 39.80 -16.11 12.95
CA ALA A 1021 41.04 -15.67 13.60
C ALA A 1021 41.18 -16.20 15.04
N THR A 1022 40.06 -16.21 15.77
CA THR A 1022 39.97 -16.71 17.16
C THR A 1022 39.98 -18.23 17.19
N ASN A 1023 39.30 -18.88 16.24
CA ASN A 1023 39.13 -20.34 16.17
C ASN A 1023 40.04 -20.96 15.10
N LYS A 1024 41.36 -20.93 15.34
CA LYS A 1024 42.38 -21.36 14.36
C LYS A 1024 42.26 -22.82 13.91
N ASP A 1025 41.66 -23.67 14.73
CA ASP A 1025 41.37 -25.06 14.40
C ASP A 1025 40.26 -25.18 13.34
N VAL A 1026 39.25 -24.32 13.37
CA VAL A 1026 38.18 -24.21 12.35
C VAL A 1026 38.77 -23.73 11.03
N ALA A 1027 39.60 -22.68 11.09
CA ALA A 1027 40.31 -22.16 9.93
C ALA A 1027 41.25 -23.21 9.30
N ALA A 1028 41.98 -23.97 10.12
CA ALA A 1028 42.87 -25.04 9.63
C ALA A 1028 42.10 -26.24 9.03
N ALA A 1029 40.87 -26.49 9.49
CA ALA A 1029 39.99 -27.51 8.93
C ALA A 1029 39.33 -27.07 7.61
N GLY A 1030 39.43 -25.78 7.24
CA GLY A 1030 38.76 -25.22 6.06
C GLY A 1030 37.23 -25.30 6.16
N MET A 1031 36.70 -25.32 7.39
CA MET A 1031 35.26 -25.36 7.63
C MET A 1031 34.68 -23.95 7.57
N ASP A 1032 33.47 -23.82 7.03
CA ASP A 1032 32.72 -22.57 7.07
C ASP A 1032 32.45 -22.13 8.53
N ALA A 1033 32.68 -20.84 8.80
CA ALA A 1033 32.61 -20.26 10.13
C ALA A 1033 31.20 -20.35 10.72
N LEU A 1034 30.18 -19.97 9.93
CA LEU A 1034 28.78 -19.98 10.34
C LEU A 1034 28.29 -21.41 10.60
N THR A 1035 28.62 -22.34 9.69
CA THR A 1035 28.31 -23.77 9.82
C THR A 1035 28.97 -24.37 11.06
N HIS A 1036 30.24 -24.05 11.31
CA HIS A 1036 30.95 -24.54 12.50
C HIS A 1036 30.31 -24.01 13.78
N TYR A 1037 30.08 -22.70 13.87
CA TYR A 1037 29.48 -22.09 15.05
C TYR A 1037 28.13 -22.72 15.36
N ASN A 1038 27.27 -22.82 14.35
CA ASN A 1038 25.93 -23.34 14.49
C ASN A 1038 25.89 -24.83 14.91
N THR A 1039 26.85 -25.63 14.43
CA THR A 1039 26.86 -27.07 14.72
C THR A 1039 27.56 -27.41 16.04
N TYR A 1040 28.70 -26.76 16.29
CA TYR A 1040 29.64 -27.09 17.37
C TYR A 1040 30.01 -25.88 18.22
N GLY A 1041 30.26 -24.72 17.62
CA GLY A 1041 30.90 -23.60 18.30
C GLY A 1041 30.16 -23.10 19.54
N TRP A 1042 28.83 -22.92 19.47
CA TRP A 1042 28.07 -22.46 20.64
C TRP A 1042 28.05 -23.51 21.77
N LYS A 1043 28.08 -24.81 21.44
CA LYS A 1043 28.16 -25.90 22.44
C LYS A 1043 29.52 -25.99 23.11
N GLU A 1044 30.54 -25.52 22.41
CA GLU A 1044 31.91 -25.41 22.92
C GLU A 1044 32.14 -24.09 23.67
N GLY A 1045 31.12 -23.23 23.78
CA GLY A 1045 31.20 -21.91 24.42
C GLY A 1045 32.03 -20.89 23.63
N ARG A 1046 32.15 -21.07 22.31
CA ARG A 1046 32.84 -20.12 21.43
C ARG A 1046 31.89 -19.01 21.04
N ASP A 1047 32.37 -17.77 21.06
CA ASP A 1047 31.58 -16.60 20.68
C ASP A 1047 31.52 -16.43 19.16
N PRO A 1048 30.38 -15.99 18.60
CA PRO A 1048 30.22 -15.75 17.17
C PRO A 1048 30.86 -14.44 16.70
N SER A 1049 31.15 -13.52 17.62
CA SER A 1049 31.74 -12.20 17.36
C SER A 1049 32.35 -11.62 18.63
N ARG A 1050 33.07 -10.50 18.52
CA ARG A 1050 33.61 -9.76 19.68
C ARG A 1050 32.54 -9.06 20.54
N TRP A 1051 31.28 -9.04 20.10
CA TRP A 1051 30.17 -8.32 20.73
C TRP A 1051 29.08 -9.24 21.28
N PHE A 1052 29.20 -10.56 21.09
CA PHE A 1052 28.22 -11.53 21.56
C PHE A 1052 28.89 -12.57 22.46
N ASP A 1053 28.73 -12.43 23.78
CA ASP A 1053 29.23 -13.40 24.75
C ASP A 1053 28.20 -14.52 24.95
N THR A 1054 28.53 -15.70 24.41
CA THR A 1054 27.68 -16.89 24.42
C THR A 1054 27.48 -17.42 25.83
N SER A 1055 28.50 -17.33 26.68
CA SER A 1055 28.46 -17.87 28.04
C SER A 1055 27.60 -16.97 28.93
N THR A 1056 27.82 -15.66 28.88
CA THR A 1056 27.03 -14.67 29.62
C THR A 1056 25.57 -14.72 29.18
N TYR A 1057 25.31 -14.80 27.87
CA TYR A 1057 23.94 -14.91 27.37
C TYR A 1057 23.22 -16.18 27.86
N LEU A 1058 23.90 -17.33 27.92
CA LEU A 1058 23.31 -18.56 28.45
C LEU A 1058 23.08 -18.51 29.97
N ASP A 1059 23.95 -17.84 30.72
CA ASP A 1059 23.82 -17.65 32.17
C ASP A 1059 22.62 -16.76 32.52
N ASP A 1060 22.43 -15.67 31.78
CA ASP A 1060 21.29 -14.74 31.96
C ASP A 1060 19.96 -15.32 31.48
N ASN A 1061 20.01 -16.36 30.62
CA ASN A 1061 18.84 -16.93 29.95
C ASN A 1061 18.76 -18.46 30.13
N PRO A 1062 18.50 -18.96 31.35
CA PRO A 1062 18.49 -20.40 31.65
C PRO A 1062 17.40 -21.19 30.89
N ASN A 1063 16.36 -20.51 30.39
CA ASN A 1063 15.35 -21.11 29.51
C ASN A 1063 15.96 -21.57 28.17
N VAL A 1064 16.97 -20.87 27.65
CA VAL A 1064 17.68 -21.22 26.41
C VAL A 1064 18.51 -22.48 26.58
N VAL A 1065 19.15 -22.60 27.75
CA VAL A 1065 19.87 -23.82 28.16
C VAL A 1065 18.92 -25.02 28.21
N ALA A 1066 17.72 -24.85 28.78
CA ALA A 1066 16.72 -25.92 28.86
C ALA A 1066 16.18 -26.35 27.49
N MET A 1067 16.11 -25.42 26.53
CA MET A 1067 15.69 -25.69 25.15
C MET A 1067 16.81 -26.28 24.27
N ASN A 1068 18.06 -26.29 24.76
CA ASN A 1068 19.24 -26.72 24.01
C ASN A 1068 19.36 -26.03 22.63
N MET A 1069 19.03 -24.74 22.60
CA MET A 1069 19.00 -23.91 21.40
C MET A 1069 20.30 -23.12 21.25
N ASN A 1070 20.71 -22.84 20.02
CA ASN A 1070 21.84 -21.95 19.74
C ASN A 1070 21.55 -20.54 20.32
N PRO A 1071 22.43 -19.97 21.18
CA PRO A 1071 22.22 -18.68 21.83
C PRO A 1071 22.02 -17.50 20.88
N LEU A 1072 22.81 -17.44 19.80
CA LEU A 1072 22.68 -16.37 18.80
C LEU A 1072 21.37 -16.53 18.01
N THR A 1073 21.00 -17.76 17.66
CA THR A 1073 19.70 -18.07 17.03
C THR A 1073 18.54 -17.64 17.92
N HIS A 1074 18.61 -17.92 19.23
CA HIS A 1074 17.59 -17.49 20.18
C HIS A 1074 17.55 -15.95 20.33
N TYR A 1075 18.72 -15.29 20.35
CA TYR A 1075 18.78 -13.84 20.43
C TYR A 1075 18.15 -13.17 19.21
N LEU A 1076 18.48 -13.63 18.00
CA LEU A 1076 17.93 -13.09 16.75
C LEU A 1076 16.42 -13.31 16.62
N LEU A 1077 15.90 -14.47 17.10
CA LEU A 1077 14.47 -14.79 17.00
C LEU A 1077 13.62 -14.15 18.11
N TYR A 1078 14.16 -14.03 19.32
CA TYR A 1078 13.37 -13.67 20.50
C TYR A 1078 14.05 -12.61 21.37
N GLY A 1079 15.37 -12.69 21.56
CA GLY A 1079 16.09 -11.85 22.52
C GLY A 1079 16.18 -10.37 22.13
N TYR A 1080 16.36 -10.06 20.84
CA TYR A 1080 16.43 -8.70 20.32
C TYR A 1080 15.12 -7.94 20.56
N VAL A 1081 13.99 -8.55 20.18
CA VAL A 1081 12.64 -7.97 20.35
C VAL A 1081 12.23 -7.89 21.83
N GLN A 1082 12.73 -8.80 22.68
CA GLN A 1082 12.47 -8.81 24.13
C GLN A 1082 13.41 -7.90 24.93
N GLY A 1083 14.27 -7.12 24.27
CA GLY A 1083 15.21 -6.20 24.95
C GLY A 1083 16.24 -6.90 25.84
N ARG A 1084 16.57 -8.17 25.56
CA ARG A 1084 17.55 -8.92 26.37
C ARG A 1084 18.95 -8.33 26.14
N ALA A 1085 19.65 -8.04 27.22
CA ALA A 1085 20.98 -7.44 27.13
C ALA A 1085 21.99 -8.39 26.45
N VAL A 1086 22.78 -7.83 25.54
CA VAL A 1086 24.06 -8.39 25.08
C VAL A 1086 25.15 -7.38 25.45
N THR A 1087 26.34 -7.85 25.84
CA THR A 1087 27.46 -6.97 26.18
C THR A 1087 28.00 -6.27 24.93
N ILE A 1088 27.59 -5.02 24.71
CA ILE A 1088 28.10 -4.16 23.65
C ILE A 1088 29.24 -3.32 24.20
N THR A 1089 30.47 -3.68 23.89
CA THR A 1089 31.62 -2.77 23.99
C THR A 1089 31.86 -2.15 22.63
N GLU A 1090 31.45 -0.89 22.49
CA GLU A 1090 31.77 0.04 21.39
C GLU A 1090 31.28 -0.39 19.98
N LEU A 1091 30.20 0.24 19.51
CA LEU A 1091 29.95 0.44 18.08
C LEU A 1091 30.24 1.90 17.78
N GLY A 1092 31.05 2.16 16.75
CA GLY A 1092 31.37 3.48 16.23
C GLY A 1092 31.16 3.53 14.74
#